data_AF-A0A7N4NSC7-F1
#
_entry.id   AF-A0A7N4NSC7-F1
#
_cell.length_a   1.000
_cell.length_b   1.000
_cell.length_c   1.000
_cell.angle_alpha   90.00
_cell.angle_beta   90.00
_cell.angle_gamma   90.00
#
_symmetry.space_group_name_H-M   'P 1'
#
loop_
_entity.id
_entity.type
_entity.pdbx_description
1 polymer ?
#
loop_
_entity_poly.entity_id
_entity_poly.type
_entity_poly.pdbx_seq_one_letter_code
_entity_poly.pdbx_strand_id
1 'polypeptide(L)'
;LAAAPSVLEMGVMPEIAQAVEEMDWLLPTDIQAESIPLILGGVAPPHHIPVIQIVYETLKDQQEGKKGKTTVKTGGAVLNKWQMNPYDRGSAFAIGSDGLCCQSREVKEWHGCRSTKGVMKGKHYYEVSCHDQGLCRVGWSASQASLDLGTDKFGFGFGGTGKKSHNKQFDNYGEEFTMHDTIGCYLDIDKGQVKFSKNGKDLGLAFEIPAHLKNQPFFAACVLKNAELKFNFGEEEFKFPPKDGFVGLCKAADGHVVKSQHTGSAQVAQTKFLPNAPKALIVEPSRELAEQTLNNVKQFKKYVDNPKLRELLIIGGVAARDQLSVLEQGVDIVVGTPGRLDDLVSTGKLNLSQIRFLVLDEADGLLSQGYSDFINRIHSQIPQITSDGKRLQVIVCSATLHSFDVKKLSEKIMHFPTWVDLKGEDSVPETVHHVVVPVNPKTDKLWERLGKNHIRTDEVHAKDNTRPGANSPEMWSEAIKILKGEYTVRAIKEHKMDQAIIFCRTKIDCDNLEQYFMQQGGGESPQAGVCPAGGSRQGHPPHSQGDVRFLICTDVAARGIDIHGVPYGKCINATPPGEGFICKLRGAEGGRAWRSPCASCALSSIPPRLPQVWYHVCSSRGKGCYNTRLKEDGGCTIWYNEMQLLSEIEEHLNCTISQVEPDIKVPVDEFDGKVTYGQKRAAGGGTYKGHVDILAPTVQELAALEKEAQTSFLHLGYLPNQLFRTF
;
A
#
# COMPACT_ATOMS: atom_id res chain seq x y z
N LEU A 1 -0.12 17.59 -23.64
CA LEU A 1 -1.34 16.99 -23.07
C LEU A 1 -1.40 15.55 -23.56
N ALA A 2 -0.69 14.63 -22.89
CA ALA A 2 -0.89 13.21 -23.11
C ALA A 2 -2.22 12.85 -22.42
N ALA A 3 -3.14 12.21 -23.15
CA ALA A 3 -4.37 11.72 -22.56
C ALA A 3 -4.04 10.65 -21.51
N ALA A 4 -4.61 10.73 -20.31
CA ALA A 4 -4.47 9.68 -19.32
C ALA A 4 -5.10 8.38 -19.87
N PRO A 5 -4.44 7.22 -19.70
CA PRO A 5 -4.93 5.96 -20.24
C PRO A 5 -6.28 5.58 -19.61
N SER A 6 -7.17 4.99 -20.41
CA SER A 6 -8.45 4.46 -19.95
C SER A 6 -8.27 3.22 -19.08
N VAL A 7 -9.28 2.87 -18.28
CA VAL A 7 -9.25 1.70 -17.37
C VAL A 7 -9.01 0.38 -18.11
N LEU A 8 -9.52 0.26 -19.34
CA LEU A 8 -9.27 -0.87 -20.24
C LEU A 8 -7.82 -0.95 -20.72
N GLU A 9 -7.18 0.19 -21.00
CA GLU A 9 -5.78 0.24 -21.46
C GLU A 9 -4.79 -0.19 -20.36
N MET A 10 -5.22 -0.23 -19.09
CA MET A 10 -4.45 -0.70 -17.95
C MET A 10 -4.55 -2.21 -17.69
N GLY A 11 -5.22 -2.97 -18.56
CA GLY A 11 -5.33 -4.43 -18.46
C GLY A 11 -6.50 -4.95 -17.61
N VAL A 12 -7.42 -4.06 -17.23
CA VAL A 12 -8.62 -4.43 -16.47
C VAL A 12 -9.62 -5.17 -17.38
N MET A 13 -10.25 -6.21 -16.86
CA MET A 13 -11.28 -6.95 -17.58
C MET A 13 -12.46 -6.06 -18.03
N PRO A 14 -13.01 -6.24 -19.25
CA PRO A 14 -14.12 -5.43 -19.77
C PRO A 14 -15.34 -5.39 -18.85
N GLU A 15 -15.65 -6.49 -18.18
CA GLU A 15 -16.79 -6.60 -17.27
C GLU A 15 -16.60 -5.71 -16.03
N ILE A 16 -15.38 -5.62 -15.51
CA ILE A 16 -15.06 -4.74 -14.38
C ILE A 16 -14.97 -3.28 -14.87
N ALA A 17 -14.40 -3.05 -16.06
CA ALA A 17 -14.35 -1.72 -16.67
C ALA A 17 -15.75 -1.15 -16.91
N GLN A 18 -16.71 -1.97 -17.35
CA GLN A 18 -18.12 -1.57 -17.50
C GLN A 18 -18.74 -1.14 -16.16
N ALA A 19 -18.43 -1.84 -15.07
CA ALA A 19 -18.89 -1.45 -13.73
C ALA A 19 -18.30 -0.09 -13.31
N VAL A 20 -17.04 0.17 -13.66
CA VAL A 20 -16.34 1.43 -13.36
C VAL A 20 -16.89 2.59 -14.21
N GLU A 21 -17.20 2.36 -15.48
CA GLU A 21 -17.81 3.36 -16.37
C GLU A 21 -19.21 3.78 -15.89
N GLU A 22 -20.03 2.85 -15.39
CA GLU A 22 -21.35 3.16 -14.80
C GLU A 22 -21.28 4.00 -13.52
N MET A 23 -20.11 4.03 -12.88
CA MET A 23 -19.84 4.86 -11.70
C MET A 23 -19.29 6.24 -12.06
N ASP A 24 -19.29 6.61 -13.34
CA ASP A 24 -18.68 7.85 -13.88
C ASP A 24 -17.18 7.98 -13.58
N TRP A 25 -16.50 6.86 -13.29
CA TRP A 25 -15.05 6.80 -13.06
C TRP A 25 -14.29 6.64 -14.38
N LEU A 26 -14.47 7.61 -15.28
CA LEU A 26 -13.97 7.57 -16.66
C LEU A 26 -12.46 7.72 -16.77
N LEU A 27 -11.81 8.37 -15.80
CA LEU A 27 -10.37 8.60 -15.78
C LEU A 27 -9.77 8.08 -14.47
N PRO A 28 -8.75 7.22 -14.52
CA PRO A 28 -8.04 6.82 -13.33
C PRO A 28 -7.34 8.01 -12.68
N THR A 29 -7.33 8.05 -11.36
CA THR A 29 -6.47 9.00 -10.64
C THR A 29 -5.00 8.67 -10.89
N ASP A 30 -4.09 9.62 -10.66
CA ASP A 30 -2.66 9.45 -10.95
C ASP A 30 -2.08 8.22 -10.24
N ILE A 31 -2.53 7.95 -9.00
CA ILE A 31 -2.08 6.77 -8.26
C ILE A 31 -2.52 5.50 -8.95
N GLN A 32 -3.73 5.52 -9.55
CA GLN A 32 -4.31 4.37 -10.23
C GLN A 32 -3.66 4.10 -11.57
N ALA A 33 -3.34 5.16 -12.31
CA ALA A 33 -2.69 5.06 -13.61
C ALA A 33 -1.30 4.43 -13.51
N GLU A 34 -0.52 4.78 -12.49
CA GLU A 34 0.82 4.20 -12.31
C GLU A 34 0.77 2.75 -11.85
N SER A 35 -0.33 2.34 -11.25
CA SER A 35 -0.27 1.20 -10.38
C SER A 35 -1.26 0.07 -10.64
N ILE A 36 -2.39 0.32 -11.32
CA ILE A 36 -3.21 -0.76 -11.87
C ILE A 36 -2.36 -1.63 -12.81
N PRO A 37 -1.58 -1.04 -13.75
CA PRO A 37 -0.75 -1.82 -14.65
C PRO A 37 0.35 -2.56 -13.91
N LEU A 38 0.92 -1.92 -12.88
CA LEU A 38 1.81 -2.60 -11.98
C LEU A 38 1.02 -3.76 -11.32
N ILE A 39 -0.15 -3.66 -10.68
CA ILE A 39 -0.78 -4.79 -9.93
C ILE A 39 -1.09 -5.98 -10.80
N LEU A 40 -1.68 -5.70 -11.97
CA LEU A 40 -2.05 -6.71 -12.94
C LEU A 40 -0.79 -7.30 -13.63
N GLY A 41 0.34 -6.57 -13.63
CA GLY A 41 1.70 -7.05 -13.92
C GLY A 41 2.59 -7.39 -12.70
N GLY A 42 2.05 -7.36 -11.46
CA GLY A 42 2.76 -7.17 -10.17
C GLY A 42 3.07 -5.70 -9.72
N VAL A 43 2.35 -5.18 -8.68
CA VAL A 43 2.55 -4.02 -7.73
C VAL A 43 1.61 -2.74 -7.75
N ALA A 44 1.10 -2.14 -6.65
CA ALA A 44 -0.19 -1.35 -6.50
C ALA A 44 -0.20 0.18 -6.28
N PRO A 45 -1.33 1.00 -6.34
CA PRO A 45 -2.83 0.80 -6.43
C PRO A 45 -3.87 1.79 -7.16
N PRO A 46 -5.13 1.36 -7.41
CA PRO A 46 -6.25 1.34 -6.47
C PRO A 46 -6.61 -0.11 -6.17
N HIS A 47 -6.82 -0.37 -4.90
CA HIS A 47 -6.57 -1.68 -4.34
C HIS A 47 -7.64 -2.74 -4.64
N HIS A 48 -8.86 -2.36 -5.06
CA HIS A 48 -10.00 -3.30 -5.11
C HIS A 48 -10.21 -3.98 -6.48
N ILE A 49 -10.07 -3.23 -7.57
CA ILE A 49 -10.26 -3.72 -8.96
C ILE A 49 -9.33 -4.91 -9.27
N PRO A 50 -8.03 -4.84 -8.99
CA PRO A 50 -7.12 -5.94 -9.29
C PRO A 50 -7.34 -7.17 -8.39
N VAL A 51 -7.73 -6.97 -7.13
CA VAL A 51 -8.03 -8.09 -6.21
C VAL A 51 -9.21 -8.90 -6.74
N ILE A 52 -10.27 -8.21 -7.20
CA ILE A 52 -11.45 -8.85 -7.81
C ILE A 52 -11.04 -9.62 -9.07
N GLN A 53 -10.29 -8.98 -9.96
CA GLN A 53 -9.84 -9.60 -11.20
C GLN A 53 -9.00 -10.85 -10.95
N ILE A 54 -8.01 -10.80 -10.05
CA ILE A 54 -7.11 -11.92 -9.82
C ILE A 54 -7.82 -13.09 -9.11
N VAL A 55 -8.74 -12.78 -8.18
CA VAL A 55 -9.57 -13.82 -7.55
C VAL A 55 -10.50 -14.46 -8.58
N TYR A 56 -11.10 -13.66 -9.46
CA TYR A 56 -11.95 -14.15 -10.54
C TYR A 56 -11.18 -15.01 -11.55
N GLU A 57 -10.05 -14.54 -12.06
CA GLU A 57 -9.17 -15.29 -12.98
C GLU A 57 -8.72 -16.60 -12.34
N THR A 58 -8.37 -16.57 -11.05
CA THR A 58 -8.03 -17.78 -10.29
C THR A 58 -9.20 -18.77 -10.25
N LEU A 59 -10.42 -18.30 -10.01
CA LEU A 59 -11.61 -19.17 -10.00
C LEU A 59 -11.97 -19.68 -11.40
N LYS A 60 -11.77 -18.85 -12.44
CA LYS A 60 -12.06 -19.18 -13.83
C LYS A 60 -11.09 -20.22 -14.37
N ASP A 61 -9.78 -20.06 -14.10
CA ASP A 61 -8.76 -21.06 -14.38
C ASP A 61 -9.07 -22.40 -13.70
N GLN A 62 -9.65 -22.35 -12.49
CA GLN A 62 -10.08 -23.53 -11.75
C GLN A 62 -11.33 -24.19 -12.36
N GLN A 63 -12.31 -23.42 -12.83
CA GLN A 63 -13.55 -23.93 -13.46
C GLN A 63 -13.33 -24.46 -14.89
N GLU A 64 -12.53 -23.77 -15.70
CA GLU A 64 -12.30 -24.14 -17.10
C GLU A 64 -11.44 -25.40 -17.25
N GLY A 65 -10.92 -25.95 -16.16
CA GLY A 65 -10.00 -27.09 -16.19
C GLY A 65 -8.69 -26.78 -16.94
N LYS A 66 -8.50 -25.52 -17.36
CA LYS A 66 -7.22 -24.93 -17.75
C LYS A 66 -6.36 -24.92 -16.49
N LYS A 67 -5.81 -26.08 -16.18
CA LYS A 67 -4.47 -26.15 -15.62
C LYS A 67 -3.67 -25.21 -16.50
N GLY A 68 -3.30 -24.03 -15.99
CA GLY A 68 -2.57 -23.04 -16.77
C GLY A 68 -1.48 -23.78 -17.55
N LYS A 69 -1.21 -23.35 -18.79
CA LYS A 69 -0.08 -23.92 -19.56
C LYS A 69 1.24 -23.90 -18.79
N THR A 70 1.29 -23.20 -17.66
CA THR A 70 2.24 -23.36 -16.56
C THR A 70 1.69 -24.27 -15.45
N THR A 71 1.42 -25.55 -15.74
CA THR A 71 1.06 -26.51 -14.71
C THR A 71 2.35 -26.92 -14.01
N VAL A 72 2.74 -26.21 -12.95
CA VAL A 72 3.64 -26.81 -11.95
C VAL A 72 2.81 -27.90 -11.27
N LYS A 73 2.88 -29.11 -11.83
CA LYS A 73 2.31 -30.33 -11.27
C LYS A 73 3.03 -30.61 -9.93
N THR A 74 2.54 -30.02 -8.86
CA THR A 74 3.06 -30.14 -7.50
C THR A 74 2.65 -31.48 -6.89
N GLY A 75 3.63 -32.14 -6.26
CA GLY A 75 3.53 -33.48 -5.67
C GLY A 75 4.39 -34.55 -6.33
N GLY A 76 4.83 -34.36 -7.58
CA GLY A 76 5.72 -35.32 -8.24
C GLY A 76 6.38 -34.85 -9.53
N ALA A 77 5.81 -33.86 -10.24
CA ALA A 77 6.39 -33.40 -11.50
C ALA A 77 7.43 -32.28 -11.36
N VAL A 78 7.40 -31.51 -10.27
CA VAL A 78 8.51 -30.60 -9.90
C VAL A 78 9.83 -31.36 -9.85
N LEU A 79 9.80 -32.61 -9.36
CA LEU A 79 10.94 -33.53 -9.31
C LEU A 79 11.21 -34.25 -10.63
N ASN A 80 10.35 -34.08 -11.64
CA ASN A 80 10.52 -34.68 -12.96
C ASN A 80 11.31 -33.78 -13.90
N LYS A 81 11.40 -32.47 -13.64
CA LYS A 81 12.26 -31.53 -14.37
C LYS A 81 13.57 -31.28 -13.62
N TRP A 82 14.65 -30.99 -14.34
CA TRP A 82 15.89 -30.48 -13.75
C TRP A 82 15.74 -28.98 -13.45
N GLN A 83 15.61 -28.66 -12.17
CA GLN A 83 15.45 -27.30 -11.68
C GLN A 83 15.83 -27.21 -10.20
N MET A 84 15.92 -25.99 -9.65
CA MET A 84 16.14 -25.77 -8.22
C MET A 84 14.89 -26.15 -7.41
N ASN A 85 15.08 -26.76 -6.25
CA ASN A 85 14.00 -27.37 -5.48
C ASN A 85 13.33 -26.35 -4.54
N PRO A 86 12.06 -25.96 -4.79
CA PRO A 86 11.36 -24.98 -3.94
C PRO A 86 11.09 -25.48 -2.52
N TYR A 87 11.19 -26.80 -2.28
CA TYR A 87 10.98 -27.43 -0.98
C TYR A 87 12.28 -27.65 -0.19
N ASP A 88 13.44 -27.42 -0.81
CA ASP A 88 14.76 -27.69 -0.23
C ASP A 88 15.61 -26.41 -0.31
N ARG A 89 15.12 -25.37 0.36
CA ARG A 89 15.65 -24.00 0.31
C ARG A 89 15.56 -23.27 1.65
N GLY A 90 16.42 -22.27 1.84
CA GLY A 90 16.35 -21.34 2.97
C GLY A 90 15.13 -20.42 2.89
N SER A 91 14.70 -19.87 4.04
CA SER A 91 13.49 -19.04 4.18
C SER A 91 13.44 -17.87 3.18
N ALA A 92 14.52 -17.09 3.10
CA ALA A 92 14.63 -15.94 2.19
C ALA A 92 15.22 -16.29 0.80
N PHE A 93 15.36 -17.59 0.48
CA PHE A 93 15.84 -18.01 -0.82
C PHE A 93 14.69 -18.02 -1.84
N ALA A 94 14.87 -17.31 -2.94
CA ALA A 94 13.85 -17.09 -3.95
C ALA A 94 14.24 -17.80 -5.25
N ILE A 95 13.30 -18.57 -5.83
CA ILE A 95 13.47 -19.23 -7.14
C ILE A 95 12.51 -18.55 -8.12
N GLY A 96 12.97 -18.31 -9.35
CA GLY A 96 12.19 -17.78 -10.46
C GLY A 96 11.18 -18.79 -11.00
N SER A 97 10.23 -18.30 -11.80
CA SER A 97 9.18 -19.14 -12.42
C SER A 97 9.73 -20.17 -13.40
N ASP A 98 10.92 -19.94 -13.95
CA ASP A 98 11.66 -20.87 -14.80
C ASP A 98 12.29 -22.04 -14.02
N GLY A 99 12.37 -21.94 -12.69
CA GLY A 99 13.02 -22.91 -11.82
C GLY A 99 14.56 -22.88 -11.88
N LEU A 100 15.14 -21.94 -12.64
CA LEU A 100 16.57 -21.87 -12.95
C LEU A 100 17.21 -20.59 -12.40
N CYS A 101 16.46 -19.49 -12.36
CA CYS A 101 16.93 -18.26 -11.71
C CYS A 101 16.74 -18.35 -10.19
N CYS A 102 17.76 -17.99 -9.43
CA CYS A 102 17.78 -18.03 -7.97
C CYS A 102 18.34 -16.74 -7.42
N GLN A 103 17.69 -16.18 -6.41
CA GLN A 103 18.12 -14.96 -5.76
C GLN A 103 17.94 -15.02 -4.24
N SER A 104 18.79 -14.29 -3.52
CA SER A 104 18.61 -13.95 -2.11
C SER A 104 18.96 -12.49 -1.96
N ARG A 105 18.06 -11.68 -1.42
CA ARG A 105 18.28 -10.24 -1.17
C ARG A 105 18.68 -9.97 0.29
N GLU A 106 18.91 -11.03 1.06
CA GLU A 106 19.28 -10.92 2.46
C GLU A 106 20.75 -10.50 2.60
N VAL A 107 20.99 -9.44 3.37
CA VAL A 107 22.31 -8.79 3.50
C VAL A 107 23.10 -9.34 4.66
N LYS A 108 22.45 -9.97 5.66
CA LYS A 108 23.12 -10.49 6.85
C LYS A 108 23.35 -11.99 6.79
N GLU A 109 22.30 -12.75 6.47
CA GLU A 109 22.31 -14.21 6.51
C GLU A 109 22.55 -14.85 5.14
N TRP A 110 22.99 -16.11 5.18
CA TRP A 110 23.19 -16.94 3.98
C TRP A 110 22.01 -17.87 3.81
N HIS A 111 21.42 -17.89 2.62
CA HIS A 111 20.35 -18.83 2.29
C HIS A 111 20.75 -19.63 1.08
N GLY A 112 20.51 -20.94 1.12
CA GLY A 112 20.85 -21.83 0.01
C GLY A 112 19.72 -22.73 -0.42
N CYS A 113 19.94 -23.42 -1.53
CA CYS A 113 18.98 -24.30 -2.17
C CYS A 113 19.71 -25.43 -2.88
N ARG A 114 19.05 -26.58 -2.98
CA ARG A 114 19.50 -27.74 -3.78
C ARG A 114 18.63 -27.98 -5.00
N SER A 115 19.13 -28.72 -5.98
CA SER A 115 18.38 -29.16 -7.15
C SER A 115 17.36 -30.24 -6.80
N THR A 116 16.32 -30.34 -7.63
CA THR A 116 15.24 -31.34 -7.54
C THR A 116 15.70 -32.77 -7.80
N LYS A 117 16.77 -32.93 -8.59
CA LYS A 117 17.41 -34.19 -8.93
C LYS A 117 18.91 -34.10 -8.65
N GLY A 118 19.51 -35.24 -8.37
CA GLY A 118 20.94 -35.43 -8.18
C GLY A 118 21.44 -36.63 -8.98
N VAL A 119 22.74 -36.85 -8.95
CA VAL A 119 23.44 -37.90 -9.70
C VAL A 119 24.25 -38.80 -8.77
N MET A 120 24.31 -40.10 -9.10
CA MET A 120 25.05 -41.11 -8.30
C MET A 120 26.23 -41.77 -9.03
N LYS A 121 26.32 -41.69 -10.36
CA LYS A 121 27.40 -42.31 -11.15
C LYS A 121 27.72 -41.51 -12.40
N GLY A 122 28.95 -41.62 -12.91
CA GLY A 122 29.39 -40.98 -14.14
C GLY A 122 29.92 -39.55 -13.96
N LYS A 123 30.13 -38.88 -15.09
CA LYS A 123 30.72 -37.54 -15.20
C LYS A 123 29.67 -36.50 -15.60
N HIS A 124 29.39 -35.56 -14.70
CA HIS A 124 28.30 -34.60 -14.85
C HIS A 124 28.76 -33.14 -14.79
N TYR A 125 28.03 -32.29 -15.48
CA TYR A 125 28.32 -30.87 -15.63
C TYR A 125 27.05 -29.99 -15.58
N TYR A 126 27.18 -28.79 -15.02
CA TYR A 126 26.21 -27.71 -15.16
C TYR A 126 26.89 -26.34 -15.09
N GLU A 127 26.20 -25.31 -15.59
CA GLU A 127 26.67 -23.93 -15.57
C GLU A 127 25.84 -23.05 -14.64
N VAL A 128 26.50 -22.04 -14.09
CA VAL A 128 25.84 -20.98 -13.33
C VAL A 128 26.36 -19.63 -13.81
N SER A 129 25.47 -18.78 -14.29
CA SER A 129 25.79 -17.37 -14.61
C SER A 129 25.45 -16.48 -13.43
N CYS A 130 26.37 -15.58 -13.07
CA CYS A 130 26.17 -14.60 -12.01
C CYS A 130 25.57 -13.32 -12.58
N HIS A 131 24.44 -12.87 -12.04
CA HIS A 131 23.73 -11.68 -12.53
C HIS A 131 23.85 -10.48 -11.59
N ASP A 132 24.50 -10.66 -10.44
CA ASP A 132 24.60 -9.63 -9.40
C ASP A 132 25.98 -9.64 -8.73
N GLN A 133 26.31 -8.56 -8.03
CA GLN A 133 27.59 -8.33 -7.33
C GLN A 133 27.64 -8.92 -5.92
N GLY A 134 26.56 -9.52 -5.43
CA GLY A 134 26.52 -10.14 -4.11
C GLY A 134 27.43 -11.35 -3.94
N LEU A 135 27.50 -11.84 -2.71
CA LEU A 135 28.30 -13.01 -2.38
C LEU A 135 27.50 -14.28 -2.65
N CYS A 136 28.13 -15.23 -3.33
CA CYS A 136 27.54 -16.53 -3.60
C CYS A 136 28.57 -17.66 -3.48
N ARG A 137 28.09 -18.89 -3.24
CA ARG A 137 28.85 -20.12 -3.44
C ARG A 137 28.01 -21.10 -4.24
N VAL A 138 28.65 -21.80 -5.17
CA VAL A 138 28.04 -22.83 -6.04
C VAL A 138 28.81 -24.13 -5.93
N GLY A 139 28.13 -25.27 -6.12
CA GLY A 139 28.78 -26.56 -6.19
C GLY A 139 27.87 -27.72 -5.86
N TRP A 140 28.42 -28.76 -5.24
CA TRP A 140 27.76 -30.05 -5.09
C TRP A 140 27.50 -30.36 -3.61
N SER A 141 26.35 -30.94 -3.31
CA SER A 141 26.00 -31.33 -1.95
C SER A 141 25.31 -32.68 -1.91
N ALA A 142 25.58 -33.47 -0.88
CA ALA A 142 24.81 -34.68 -0.61
C ALA A 142 23.44 -34.34 0.01
N SER A 143 22.52 -35.31 0.04
CA SER A 143 21.17 -35.11 0.61
C SER A 143 21.16 -34.72 2.09
N GLN A 144 22.19 -35.11 2.84
CA GLN A 144 22.33 -34.84 4.27
C GLN A 144 23.02 -33.50 4.55
N ALA A 145 23.47 -32.79 3.51
CA ALA A 145 24.17 -31.53 3.68
C ALA A 145 23.24 -30.41 4.18
N SER A 146 23.81 -29.47 4.93
CA SER A 146 23.28 -28.15 5.21
C SER A 146 23.08 -27.36 3.93
N LEU A 147 22.08 -26.49 3.94
CA LEU A 147 21.84 -25.54 2.84
C LEU A 147 22.87 -24.41 2.79
N ASP A 148 23.65 -24.22 3.85
CA ASP A 148 24.83 -23.35 3.82
C ASP A 148 26.05 -24.10 3.24
N LEU A 149 26.12 -24.14 1.91
CA LEU A 149 27.07 -24.95 1.15
C LEU A 149 28.54 -24.73 1.57
N GLY A 150 29.23 -25.80 1.97
CA GLY A 150 30.65 -25.79 2.34
C GLY A 150 30.91 -25.60 3.85
N THR A 151 29.86 -25.43 4.67
CA THR A 151 29.97 -25.35 6.13
C THR A 151 29.91 -26.69 6.84
N ASP A 152 29.74 -27.79 6.10
CA ASP A 152 29.66 -29.14 6.63
C ASP A 152 30.55 -30.12 5.84
N LYS A 153 30.52 -31.39 6.25
CA LYS A 153 31.32 -32.47 5.63
C LYS A 153 30.69 -33.04 4.37
N PHE A 154 29.53 -32.55 3.94
CA PHE A 154 28.70 -33.15 2.89
C PHE A 154 28.49 -32.22 1.69
N GLY A 155 28.88 -30.95 1.81
CA GLY A 155 28.84 -29.93 0.78
C GLY A 155 30.23 -29.50 0.32
N PHE A 156 30.35 -29.28 -0.98
CA PHE A 156 31.56 -28.84 -1.68
C PHE A 156 31.22 -27.58 -2.48
N GLY A 157 31.65 -26.42 -1.98
CA GLY A 157 31.30 -25.13 -2.58
C GLY A 157 32.51 -24.37 -3.11
N PHE A 158 32.32 -23.62 -4.18
CA PHE A 158 33.25 -22.61 -4.69
C PHE A 158 32.58 -21.24 -4.64
N GLY A 159 33.22 -20.27 -3.97
CA GLY A 159 32.66 -18.96 -3.68
C GLY A 159 33.16 -17.84 -4.57
N GLY A 160 32.35 -16.79 -4.71
CA GLY A 160 32.69 -15.58 -5.47
C GLY A 160 34.01 -14.92 -5.06
N THR A 161 34.48 -15.15 -3.83
CA THR A 161 35.79 -14.69 -3.34
C THR A 161 36.96 -15.60 -3.76
N GLY A 162 36.81 -16.46 -4.77
CA GLY A 162 37.88 -17.33 -5.28
C GLY A 162 38.29 -18.49 -4.34
N LYS A 163 37.50 -18.73 -3.28
CA LYS A 163 37.79 -19.76 -2.27
C LYS A 163 36.93 -21.00 -2.47
N LYS A 164 37.55 -22.16 -2.30
CA LYS A 164 36.84 -23.43 -2.16
C LYS A 164 36.49 -23.63 -0.68
N SER A 165 35.31 -24.17 -0.42
CA SER A 165 34.72 -24.33 0.91
C SER A 165 34.25 -25.75 1.17
N HIS A 166 34.73 -26.35 2.26
CA HIS A 166 34.32 -27.67 2.74
C HIS A 166 34.57 -27.77 4.26
N ASN A 167 33.61 -28.29 5.02
CA ASN A 167 33.71 -28.49 6.47
C ASN A 167 34.17 -27.23 7.24
N LYS A 168 33.65 -26.05 6.85
CA LYS A 168 34.02 -24.72 7.39
C LYS A 168 35.47 -24.31 7.14
N GLN A 169 36.20 -25.02 6.29
CA GLN A 169 37.51 -24.59 5.80
C GLN A 169 37.33 -23.84 4.49
N PHE A 170 38.02 -22.71 4.35
CA PHE A 170 37.92 -21.81 3.20
C PHE A 170 39.32 -21.57 2.64
N ASP A 171 39.68 -22.37 1.64
CA ASP A 171 41.02 -22.36 1.05
C ASP A 171 41.02 -21.60 -0.27
N ASN A 172 42.11 -20.90 -0.56
CA ASN A 172 42.32 -20.30 -1.88
C ASN A 172 42.44 -21.40 -2.93
N TYR A 173 41.73 -21.25 -4.05
CA TYR A 173 41.70 -22.26 -5.09
C TYR A 173 41.69 -21.67 -6.49
N GLY A 174 40.83 -20.68 -6.73
CA GLY A 174 40.66 -20.08 -8.04
C GLY A 174 40.65 -18.55 -7.97
N GLU A 175 40.28 -17.95 -9.09
CA GLU A 175 40.05 -16.52 -9.19
C GLU A 175 38.68 -16.15 -8.62
N GLU A 176 38.57 -14.94 -8.08
CA GLU A 176 37.30 -14.34 -7.68
C GLU A 176 36.38 -14.20 -8.90
N PHE A 177 35.07 -14.35 -8.72
CA PHE A 177 34.08 -14.21 -9.78
C PHE A 177 32.89 -13.38 -9.32
N THR A 178 32.34 -12.58 -10.23
CA THR A 178 31.29 -11.60 -9.93
C THR A 178 30.26 -11.55 -11.06
N MET A 179 29.45 -10.49 -11.10
CA MET A 179 28.46 -10.24 -12.16
C MET A 179 29.05 -10.46 -13.55
N HIS A 180 28.27 -11.13 -14.42
CA HIS A 180 28.61 -11.55 -15.79
C HIS A 180 29.56 -12.74 -15.94
N ASP A 181 30.19 -13.22 -14.86
CA ASP A 181 30.97 -14.46 -14.92
C ASP A 181 30.06 -15.70 -14.97
N THR A 182 30.51 -16.73 -15.68
CA THR A 182 29.87 -18.04 -15.74
C THR A 182 30.79 -19.12 -15.16
N ILE A 183 30.28 -19.85 -14.17
CA ILE A 183 30.99 -20.90 -13.48
C ILE A 183 30.51 -22.26 -13.98
N GLY A 184 31.45 -23.07 -14.47
CA GLY A 184 31.21 -24.47 -14.83
C GLY A 184 31.51 -25.38 -13.65
N CYS A 185 30.53 -26.18 -13.23
CA CYS A 185 30.64 -27.09 -12.11
C CYS A 185 30.76 -28.53 -12.61
N TYR A 186 31.90 -29.18 -12.36
CA TYR A 186 32.19 -30.55 -12.81
C TYR A 186 32.19 -31.52 -11.65
N LEU A 187 31.60 -32.70 -11.87
CA LEU A 187 31.57 -33.79 -10.92
C LEU A 187 31.91 -35.11 -11.63
N ASP A 188 33.03 -35.72 -11.27
CA ASP A 188 33.41 -37.07 -11.67
C ASP A 188 33.21 -38.00 -10.48
N ILE A 189 32.07 -38.70 -10.43
CA ILE A 189 31.73 -39.57 -9.30
C ILE A 189 32.58 -40.84 -9.33
N ASP A 190 32.95 -41.32 -10.52
CA ASP A 190 33.68 -42.56 -10.71
C ASP A 190 35.10 -42.44 -10.13
N LYS A 191 35.76 -41.29 -10.33
CA LYS A 191 37.03 -40.97 -9.66
C LYS A 191 36.85 -40.36 -8.28
N GLY A 192 35.70 -39.76 -8.02
CA GLY A 192 35.41 -39.00 -6.81
C GLY A 192 36.13 -37.65 -6.81
N GLN A 193 36.00 -36.88 -7.89
CA GLN A 193 36.68 -35.60 -8.07
C GLN A 193 35.66 -34.49 -8.40
N VAL A 194 35.84 -33.34 -7.76
CA VAL A 194 35.08 -32.11 -8.04
C VAL A 194 36.05 -31.05 -8.54
N LYS A 195 35.70 -30.39 -9.65
CA LYS A 195 36.45 -29.26 -10.20
C LYS A 195 35.52 -28.16 -10.70
N PHE A 196 36.05 -26.95 -10.83
CA PHE A 196 35.31 -25.79 -11.32
C PHE A 196 36.05 -25.11 -12.47
N SER A 197 35.31 -24.45 -13.35
CA SER A 197 35.85 -23.53 -14.35
C SER A 197 35.23 -22.15 -14.22
N LYS A 198 35.98 -21.12 -14.60
CA LYS A 198 35.47 -19.75 -14.74
C LYS A 198 35.57 -19.33 -16.20
N ASN A 199 34.46 -18.94 -16.82
CA ASN A 199 34.39 -18.52 -18.23
C ASN A 199 35.10 -19.49 -19.19
N GLY A 200 34.96 -20.80 -18.95
CA GLY A 200 35.60 -21.86 -19.74
C GLY A 200 37.06 -22.19 -19.39
N LYS A 201 37.72 -21.42 -18.51
CA LYS A 201 39.08 -21.70 -18.00
C LYS A 201 38.99 -22.68 -16.82
N ASP A 202 39.59 -23.86 -16.96
CA ASP A 202 39.64 -24.88 -15.90
C ASP A 202 40.53 -24.38 -14.74
N LEU A 203 40.02 -24.45 -13.51
CA LEU A 203 40.72 -24.03 -12.29
C LEU A 203 41.47 -25.18 -11.60
N GLY A 204 41.42 -26.40 -12.16
CA GLY A 204 42.11 -27.58 -11.63
C GLY A 204 41.29 -28.37 -10.61
N LEU A 205 41.89 -29.30 -9.87
CA LEU A 205 41.15 -30.14 -8.92
C LEU A 205 40.79 -29.37 -7.64
N ALA A 206 39.49 -29.26 -7.31
CA ALA A 206 39.04 -28.58 -6.11
C ALA A 206 38.98 -29.54 -4.91
N PHE A 207 38.30 -30.67 -5.07
CA PHE A 207 38.06 -31.62 -3.99
C PHE A 207 38.17 -33.08 -4.45
N GLU A 208 38.61 -33.93 -3.54
CA GLU A 208 38.47 -35.39 -3.64
C GLU A 208 37.33 -35.83 -2.71
N ILE A 209 36.35 -36.53 -3.27
CA ILE A 209 35.17 -37.01 -2.55
C ILE A 209 35.60 -38.17 -1.63
N PRO A 210 35.41 -38.05 -0.30
CA PRO A 210 35.73 -39.12 0.63
C PRO A 210 35.03 -40.43 0.28
N ALA A 211 35.69 -41.57 0.54
CA ALA A 211 35.17 -42.90 0.19
C ALA A 211 33.77 -43.19 0.74
N HIS A 212 33.42 -42.64 1.91
CA HIS A 212 32.12 -42.81 2.54
C HIS A 212 30.97 -42.07 1.82
N LEU A 213 31.29 -41.09 0.95
CA LEU A 213 30.29 -40.32 0.18
C LEU A 213 30.17 -40.77 -1.28
N LYS A 214 31.06 -41.65 -1.77
CA LYS A 214 31.06 -42.09 -3.18
C LYS A 214 29.77 -42.79 -3.61
N ASN A 215 29.04 -43.39 -2.68
CA ASN A 215 27.76 -44.07 -2.94
C ASN A 215 26.53 -43.20 -2.64
N GLN A 216 26.71 -41.91 -2.36
CA GLN A 216 25.60 -41.00 -2.10
C GLN A 216 25.24 -40.15 -3.33
N PRO A 217 23.96 -39.75 -3.47
CA PRO A 217 23.54 -38.85 -4.52
C PRO A 217 24.04 -37.42 -4.26
N PHE A 218 24.61 -36.81 -5.31
CA PHE A 218 25.05 -35.42 -5.30
C PHE A 218 24.08 -34.54 -6.08
N PHE A 219 23.68 -33.43 -5.46
CA PHE A 219 22.77 -32.43 -5.99
C PHE A 219 23.54 -31.15 -6.28
N ALA A 220 23.17 -30.47 -7.36
CA ALA A 220 23.64 -29.12 -7.59
C ALA A 220 23.08 -28.21 -6.49
N ALA A 221 23.92 -27.34 -5.95
CA ALA A 221 23.59 -26.52 -4.79
C ALA A 221 24.21 -25.13 -4.92
N CYS A 222 23.55 -24.17 -4.30
CA CYS A 222 24.13 -22.86 -4.09
C CYS A 222 23.67 -22.25 -2.77
N VAL A 223 24.41 -21.23 -2.34
CA VAL A 223 24.06 -20.36 -1.23
C VAL A 223 24.36 -18.92 -1.62
N LEU A 224 23.44 -18.02 -1.31
CA LEU A 224 23.40 -16.64 -1.77
C LEU A 224 23.28 -15.70 -0.59
N LYS A 225 23.94 -14.54 -0.71
CA LYS A 225 23.87 -13.41 0.20
C LYS A 225 23.87 -12.13 -0.61
N ASN A 226 22.71 -11.50 -0.70
CA ASN A 226 22.40 -10.36 -1.57
C ASN A 226 22.83 -10.54 -3.04
N ALA A 227 22.56 -11.73 -3.63
CA ALA A 227 23.04 -12.13 -4.95
C ALA A 227 21.96 -12.83 -5.79
N GLU A 228 22.17 -12.85 -7.11
CA GLU A 228 21.34 -13.56 -8.09
C GLU A 228 22.20 -14.44 -9.02
N LEU A 229 21.75 -15.68 -9.24
CA LEU A 229 22.38 -16.68 -10.09
C LEU A 229 21.35 -17.33 -11.02
N LYS A 230 21.73 -17.62 -12.26
CA LYS A 230 20.94 -18.41 -13.20
C LYS A 230 21.64 -19.75 -13.49
N PHE A 231 20.93 -20.85 -13.29
CA PHE A 231 21.42 -22.20 -13.56
C PHE A 231 21.10 -22.65 -14.98
N ASN A 232 22.04 -23.37 -15.60
CA ASN A 232 21.78 -24.15 -16.81
C ASN A 232 22.22 -25.60 -16.55
N PHE A 233 21.26 -26.52 -16.52
CA PHE A 233 21.50 -27.96 -16.34
C PHE A 233 21.75 -28.71 -17.66
N GLY A 234 21.73 -28.02 -18.80
CA GLY A 234 21.93 -28.57 -20.15
C GLY A 234 20.65 -28.77 -20.96
N GLU A 235 19.58 -28.05 -20.61
CA GLU A 235 18.37 -27.91 -21.46
C GLU A 235 18.60 -26.84 -22.54
N GLU A 236 19.27 -25.75 -22.20
CA GLU A 236 19.79 -24.74 -23.13
C GLU A 236 21.25 -25.06 -23.50
N GLU A 237 21.73 -24.56 -24.66
CA GLU A 237 23.15 -24.68 -25.01
C GLU A 237 24.03 -24.02 -23.95
N PHE A 238 25.07 -24.72 -23.52
CA PHE A 238 26.05 -24.21 -22.56
C PHE A 238 26.87 -23.09 -23.21
N LYS A 239 27.13 -22.01 -22.46
CA LYS A 239 28.04 -20.95 -22.89
C LYS A 239 29.46 -21.49 -23.06
N PHE A 240 29.86 -22.41 -22.19
CA PHE A 240 31.16 -23.08 -22.20
C PHE A 240 30.96 -24.59 -22.11
N PRO A 241 30.80 -25.29 -23.25
CA PRO A 241 30.47 -26.71 -23.25
C PRO A 241 31.54 -27.56 -22.55
N PRO A 242 31.12 -28.63 -21.83
CA PRO A 242 32.03 -29.48 -21.09
C PRO A 242 33.00 -30.24 -22.01
N LYS A 243 34.25 -30.38 -21.57
CA LYS A 243 35.30 -31.20 -22.22
C LYS A 243 35.42 -32.57 -21.53
N ASP A 244 36.21 -33.49 -22.08
CA ASP A 244 36.60 -34.78 -21.45
C ASP A 244 35.46 -35.78 -21.13
N GLY A 245 34.39 -35.76 -21.94
CA GLY A 245 33.29 -36.72 -21.84
C GLY A 245 32.32 -36.48 -20.69
N PHE A 246 32.31 -35.27 -20.10
CA PHE A 246 31.30 -34.85 -19.14
C PHE A 246 29.98 -34.54 -19.85
N VAL A 247 28.86 -34.95 -19.26
CA VAL A 247 27.52 -34.70 -19.80
C VAL A 247 26.77 -33.69 -18.94
N GLY A 248 25.91 -32.88 -19.58
CA GLY A 248 25.00 -32.01 -18.85
C GLY A 248 24.03 -32.82 -17.99
N LEU A 249 23.66 -32.31 -16.81
CA LEU A 249 22.74 -32.98 -15.89
C LEU A 249 21.41 -33.41 -16.55
N CYS A 250 20.87 -32.61 -17.48
CA CYS A 250 19.66 -32.97 -18.24
C CYS A 250 19.82 -34.22 -19.12
N LYS A 251 21.05 -34.56 -19.53
CA LYS A 251 21.38 -35.71 -20.38
C LYS A 251 21.91 -36.92 -19.57
N ALA A 252 21.87 -36.85 -18.24
CA ALA A 252 22.26 -37.95 -17.38
C ALA A 252 21.32 -39.16 -17.60
N ALA A 253 21.89 -40.37 -17.71
CA ALA A 253 21.10 -41.60 -17.88
C ALA A 253 20.16 -41.83 -16.69
N ASP A 254 18.93 -42.27 -16.95
CA ASP A 254 17.89 -42.40 -15.91
C ASP A 254 18.31 -43.26 -14.71
N GLY A 255 19.14 -44.29 -14.92
CA GLY A 255 19.68 -45.14 -13.85
C GLY A 255 20.74 -44.47 -12.95
N HIS A 256 21.25 -43.30 -13.34
CA HIS A 256 22.23 -42.51 -12.57
C HIS A 256 21.59 -41.33 -11.84
N VAL A 257 20.29 -41.08 -12.06
CA VAL A 257 19.57 -39.91 -11.53
C VAL A 257 18.75 -40.29 -10.31
N VAL A 258 18.84 -39.48 -9.26
CA VAL A 258 18.09 -39.66 -8.01
C VAL A 258 17.25 -38.42 -7.75
N LYS A 259 15.97 -38.59 -7.43
CA LYS A 259 15.08 -37.48 -7.05
C LYS A 259 15.34 -37.07 -5.60
N SER A 260 15.22 -35.77 -5.31
CA SER A 260 15.38 -35.25 -3.94
C SER A 260 14.36 -35.90 -2.99
N GLN A 261 14.81 -36.20 -1.77
CA GLN A 261 13.98 -36.70 -0.68
C GLN A 261 13.16 -35.59 -0.02
N HIS A 262 13.60 -34.33 -0.17
CA HIS A 262 12.84 -33.14 0.20
C HIS A 262 11.77 -32.88 -0.86
N THR A 263 10.85 -33.83 -0.95
CA THR A 263 9.57 -33.66 -1.59
C THR A 263 8.71 -32.94 -0.57
N GLY A 264 8.14 -31.79 -0.90
CA GLY A 264 7.22 -31.12 0.01
C GLY A 264 6.14 -32.10 0.47
N SER A 265 6.29 -32.64 1.67
CA SER A 265 5.20 -33.20 2.48
C SER A 265 4.51 -32.07 3.22
N ALA A 266 4.31 -30.94 2.54
CA ALA A 266 2.96 -30.44 2.59
C ALA A 266 2.14 -31.58 1.97
N GLN A 267 1.34 -32.27 2.78
CA GLN A 267 0.01 -32.53 2.26
C GLN A 267 -0.53 -31.15 1.85
N VAL A 268 -0.23 -30.71 0.63
CA VAL A 268 -1.29 -30.22 -0.22
C VAL A 268 -2.14 -31.47 -0.39
N ALA A 269 -2.94 -31.78 0.64
CA ALA A 269 -4.23 -32.37 0.42
C ALA A 269 -4.69 -31.66 -0.84
N GLN A 270 -4.97 -32.40 -1.92
CA GLN A 270 -5.77 -31.87 -3.02
C GLN A 270 -6.73 -30.91 -2.36
N THR A 271 -6.56 -29.60 -2.55
CA THR A 271 -7.20 -28.65 -1.65
C THR A 271 -8.67 -28.79 -1.96
N LYS A 272 -9.34 -29.68 -1.22
CA LYS A 272 -10.78 -29.73 -1.13
C LYS A 272 -11.07 -28.30 -0.74
N PHE A 273 -11.78 -27.61 -1.62
CA PHE A 273 -12.26 -26.27 -1.33
C PHE A 273 -12.85 -26.33 0.06
N LEU A 274 -12.17 -25.66 0.99
CA LEU A 274 -12.68 -25.48 2.33
C LEU A 274 -13.55 -24.22 2.21
N PRO A 275 -14.86 -24.31 2.46
CA PRO A 275 -15.75 -23.16 2.33
C PRO A 275 -15.27 -21.95 3.15
N ASN A 276 -14.56 -22.22 4.24
CA ASN A 276 -14.03 -21.21 5.15
C ASN A 276 -12.58 -20.76 4.86
N ALA A 277 -12.07 -20.98 3.64
CA ALA A 277 -10.71 -20.60 3.25
C ALA A 277 -10.71 -19.60 2.07
N PRO A 278 -10.76 -18.28 2.34
CA PRO A 278 -10.79 -17.26 1.29
C PRO A 278 -9.46 -17.15 0.53
N LYS A 279 -9.51 -16.58 -0.67
CA LYS A 279 -8.35 -16.32 -1.54
C LYS A 279 -7.77 -14.92 -1.33
N ALA A 280 -8.57 -13.96 -0.88
CA ALA A 280 -8.14 -12.61 -0.56
C ALA A 280 -8.63 -12.18 0.82
N LEU A 281 -7.75 -11.50 1.57
CA LEU A 281 -8.05 -10.90 2.85
C LEU A 281 -7.71 -9.40 2.81
N ILE A 282 -8.71 -8.56 3.05
CA ILE A 282 -8.57 -7.11 3.16
C ILE A 282 -8.81 -6.72 4.63
N VAL A 283 -7.80 -6.09 5.23
CA VAL A 283 -7.79 -5.68 6.62
C VAL A 283 -7.93 -4.17 6.70
N GLU A 284 -8.95 -3.73 7.44
CA GLU A 284 -9.36 -2.33 7.56
C GLU A 284 -9.37 -1.91 9.04
N PRO A 285 -8.93 -0.69 9.41
CA PRO A 285 -8.83 -0.30 10.82
C PRO A 285 -10.17 0.00 11.49
N SER A 286 -11.21 0.34 10.71
CA SER A 286 -12.53 0.71 11.22
C SER A 286 -13.66 -0.07 10.56
N ARG A 287 -14.84 -0.09 11.19
CA ARG A 287 -15.99 -0.83 10.67
C ARG A 287 -16.59 -0.12 9.45
N GLU A 288 -16.62 1.20 9.53
CA GLU A 288 -17.17 2.09 8.51
C GLU A 288 -16.37 1.96 7.20
N LEU A 289 -15.03 1.93 7.30
CA LEU A 289 -14.16 1.69 6.14
C LEU A 289 -14.35 0.28 5.58
N ALA A 290 -14.41 -0.74 6.45
CA ALA A 290 -14.66 -2.12 6.00
C ALA A 290 -16.01 -2.28 5.26
N GLU A 291 -17.05 -1.59 5.71
CA GLU A 291 -18.35 -1.56 5.04
C GLU A 291 -18.28 -0.86 3.67
N GLN A 292 -17.56 0.27 3.59
CA GLN A 292 -17.32 1.00 2.33
C GLN A 292 -16.55 0.13 1.33
N THR A 293 -15.44 -0.47 1.76
CA THR A 293 -14.62 -1.36 0.93
C THR A 293 -15.43 -2.55 0.41
N LEU A 294 -16.26 -3.18 1.24
CA LEU A 294 -17.14 -4.26 0.80
C LEU A 294 -18.19 -3.79 -0.21
N ASN A 295 -18.78 -2.60 -0.01
CA ASN A 295 -19.74 -2.03 -0.96
C ASN A 295 -19.11 -1.75 -2.32
N ASN A 296 -17.87 -1.23 -2.33
CA ASN A 296 -17.10 -1.03 -3.56
C ASN A 296 -16.84 -2.38 -4.26
N VAL A 297 -16.43 -3.42 -3.51
CA VAL A 297 -16.26 -4.77 -4.05
C VAL A 297 -17.55 -5.30 -4.67
N LYS A 298 -18.70 -5.06 -4.04
CA LYS A 298 -20.03 -5.45 -4.56
C LYS A 298 -20.39 -4.73 -5.86
N GLN A 299 -20.04 -3.46 -5.97
CA GLN A 299 -20.29 -2.66 -7.18
C GLN A 299 -19.40 -3.13 -8.33
N PHE A 300 -18.10 -3.29 -8.10
CA PHE A 300 -17.16 -3.71 -9.14
C PHE A 300 -17.40 -5.14 -9.65
N LYS A 301 -17.92 -6.04 -8.82
CA LYS A 301 -18.25 -7.41 -9.24
C LYS A 301 -19.60 -7.55 -9.95
N LYS A 302 -20.37 -6.46 -10.14
CA LYS A 302 -21.76 -6.50 -10.65
C LYS A 302 -21.92 -7.26 -11.97
N TYR A 303 -20.94 -7.15 -12.86
CA TYR A 303 -20.92 -7.81 -14.17
C TYR A 303 -20.09 -9.10 -14.21
N VAL A 304 -19.63 -9.58 -13.06
CA VAL A 304 -18.76 -10.76 -12.92
C VAL A 304 -19.59 -11.97 -12.46
N ASP A 305 -20.23 -12.63 -13.41
CA ASP A 305 -21.22 -13.69 -13.11
C ASP A 305 -20.70 -15.14 -13.26
N ASN A 306 -19.60 -15.37 -13.97
CA ASN A 306 -19.11 -16.73 -14.24
C ASN A 306 -17.57 -16.86 -14.25
N PRO A 307 -16.93 -17.22 -13.12
CA PRO A 307 -17.51 -17.63 -11.82
C PRO A 307 -18.05 -16.49 -10.95
N LYS A 308 -19.12 -16.77 -10.20
CA LYS A 308 -19.72 -15.84 -9.24
C LYS A 308 -18.88 -15.69 -7.98
N LEU A 309 -18.36 -14.48 -7.77
CA LEU A 309 -17.56 -14.12 -6.59
C LEU A 309 -18.43 -13.97 -5.33
N ARG A 310 -17.94 -14.53 -4.22
CA ARG A 310 -18.55 -14.39 -2.89
C ARG A 310 -17.64 -13.65 -1.92
N GLU A 311 -18.21 -12.67 -1.25
CA GLU A 311 -17.57 -11.77 -0.32
C GLU A 311 -18.24 -11.82 1.05
N LEU A 312 -17.47 -11.59 2.10
CA LEU A 312 -17.98 -11.50 3.47
C LEU A 312 -17.35 -10.35 4.23
N LEU A 313 -18.18 -9.67 5.01
CA LEU A 313 -17.76 -8.65 5.97
C LEU A 313 -17.62 -9.23 7.38
N ILE A 314 -16.42 -9.11 7.94
CA ILE A 314 -16.07 -9.59 9.27
C ILE A 314 -15.76 -8.40 10.18
N ILE A 315 -16.80 -7.88 10.83
CA ILE A 315 -16.72 -6.76 11.78
C ILE A 315 -17.37 -7.12 13.11
N GLY A 316 -16.97 -6.41 14.17
CA GLY A 316 -17.65 -6.51 15.47
C GLY A 316 -19.05 -5.87 15.43
N GLY A 317 -19.93 -6.26 16.37
CA GLY A 317 -21.29 -5.72 16.47
C GLY A 317 -22.35 -6.47 15.64
N VAL A 318 -21.93 -7.36 14.73
CA VAL A 318 -22.80 -8.29 14.01
C VAL A 318 -22.78 -9.67 14.71
N ALA A 319 -23.91 -10.38 14.70
CA ALA A 319 -24.00 -11.69 15.34
C ALA A 319 -23.03 -12.69 14.68
N ALA A 320 -22.25 -13.38 15.52
CA ALA A 320 -21.24 -14.34 15.06
C ALA A 320 -21.82 -15.46 14.21
N ARG A 321 -23.04 -15.88 14.54
CA ARG A 321 -23.73 -16.98 13.87
C ARG A 321 -24.00 -16.67 12.41
N ASP A 322 -24.34 -15.43 12.08
CA ASP A 322 -24.65 -15.03 10.71
C ASP A 322 -23.38 -15.01 9.85
N GLN A 323 -22.29 -14.47 10.40
CA GLN A 323 -20.96 -14.49 9.75
C GLN A 323 -20.47 -15.93 9.51
N LEU A 324 -20.68 -16.82 10.48
CA LEU A 324 -20.27 -18.23 10.37
C LEU A 324 -21.11 -19.00 9.37
N SER A 325 -22.43 -18.77 9.34
CA SER A 325 -23.30 -19.40 8.36
C SER A 325 -22.91 -19.06 6.92
N VAL A 326 -22.40 -17.85 6.68
CA VAL A 326 -21.91 -17.44 5.35
C VAL A 326 -20.53 -18.05 5.06
N LEU A 327 -19.62 -18.10 6.05
CA LEU A 327 -18.34 -18.79 5.91
C LEU A 327 -18.51 -20.27 5.57
N GLU A 328 -19.47 -20.96 6.18
CA GLU A 328 -19.76 -22.37 5.90
C GLU A 328 -20.27 -22.60 4.47
N GLN A 329 -20.89 -21.60 3.84
CA GLN A 329 -21.38 -21.69 2.46
C GLN A 329 -20.28 -21.52 1.42
N GLY A 330 -19.12 -20.96 1.77
CA GLY A 330 -18.02 -20.69 0.85
C GLY A 330 -17.85 -19.19 0.57
N VAL A 331 -16.67 -18.65 0.87
CA VAL A 331 -16.32 -17.24 0.63
C VAL A 331 -14.97 -17.13 -0.07
N ASP A 332 -14.86 -16.24 -1.06
CA ASP A 332 -13.64 -16.00 -1.83
C ASP A 332 -12.86 -14.77 -1.34
N ILE A 333 -13.57 -13.70 -0.97
CA ILE A 333 -13.00 -12.43 -0.51
C ILE A 333 -13.51 -12.10 0.89
N VAL A 334 -12.61 -11.85 1.83
CA VAL A 334 -12.98 -11.41 3.18
C VAL A 334 -12.49 -9.98 3.39
N VAL A 335 -13.40 -9.11 3.82
CA VAL A 335 -13.09 -7.75 4.28
C VAL A 335 -13.39 -7.68 5.78
N GLY A 336 -12.50 -7.18 6.61
CA GLY A 336 -12.77 -7.14 8.05
C GLY A 336 -11.83 -6.33 8.90
N THR A 337 -12.25 -6.15 10.16
CA THR A 337 -11.48 -5.43 11.17
C THR A 337 -10.62 -6.39 12.01
N PRO A 338 -9.38 -5.99 12.40
CA PRO A 338 -8.42 -6.82 13.12
C PRO A 338 -9.00 -7.61 14.30
N GLY A 339 -9.70 -6.95 15.21
CA GLY A 339 -10.19 -7.61 16.43
C GLY A 339 -11.15 -8.77 16.15
N ARG A 340 -12.00 -8.66 15.13
CA ARG A 340 -12.94 -9.73 14.77
C ARG A 340 -12.28 -10.82 13.93
N LEU A 341 -11.36 -10.44 13.05
CA LEU A 341 -10.56 -11.37 12.27
C LEU A 341 -9.71 -12.26 13.18
N ASP A 342 -9.04 -11.69 14.18
CA ASP A 342 -8.18 -12.41 15.12
C ASP A 342 -8.93 -13.50 15.89
N ASP A 343 -10.16 -13.21 16.33
CA ASP A 343 -11.05 -14.18 17.01
C ASP A 343 -11.40 -15.37 16.08
N LEU A 344 -11.82 -15.09 14.85
CA LEU A 344 -12.21 -16.16 13.90
C LEU A 344 -11.02 -16.98 13.41
N VAL A 345 -9.85 -16.37 13.28
CA VAL A 345 -8.60 -17.05 12.91
C VAL A 345 -8.10 -17.90 14.08
N SER A 346 -8.05 -17.34 15.28
CA SER A 346 -7.56 -18.04 16.48
C SER A 346 -8.45 -19.22 16.87
N THR A 347 -9.75 -19.14 16.60
CA THR A 347 -10.71 -20.25 16.83
C THR A 347 -10.72 -21.28 15.69
N GLY A 348 -9.93 -21.08 14.62
CA GLY A 348 -9.86 -21.97 13.46
C GLY A 348 -11.10 -21.94 12.56
N LYS A 349 -12.01 -20.98 12.78
CA LYS A 349 -13.24 -20.83 12.01
C LYS A 349 -12.98 -20.20 10.65
N LEU A 350 -12.01 -19.30 10.56
CA LEU A 350 -11.49 -18.74 9.32
C LEU A 350 -10.10 -19.33 9.04
N ASN A 351 -9.94 -19.98 7.89
CA ASN A 351 -8.70 -20.64 7.51
C ASN A 351 -7.91 -19.79 6.50
N LEU A 352 -6.68 -19.41 6.86
CA LEU A 352 -5.83 -18.54 6.04
C LEU A 352 -4.97 -19.30 5.00
N SER A 353 -5.08 -20.63 4.94
CA SER A 353 -4.24 -21.49 4.08
C SER A 353 -4.41 -21.30 2.58
N GLN A 354 -5.50 -20.67 2.12
CA GLN A 354 -5.75 -20.42 0.69
C GLN A 354 -5.57 -18.95 0.28
N ILE A 355 -5.13 -18.10 1.21
CA ILE A 355 -4.92 -16.68 0.92
C ILE A 355 -3.75 -16.52 -0.05
N ARG A 356 -4.01 -15.72 -1.10
CA ARG A 356 -3.06 -15.32 -2.14
C ARG A 356 -2.80 -13.81 -2.12
N PHE A 357 -3.77 -13.05 -1.64
CA PHE A 357 -3.74 -11.60 -1.55
C PHE A 357 -4.02 -11.15 -0.12
N LEU A 358 -3.07 -10.42 0.45
CA LEU A 358 -3.23 -9.74 1.73
C LEU A 358 -3.17 -8.24 1.48
N VAL A 359 -4.25 -7.53 1.78
CA VAL A 359 -4.32 -6.06 1.69
C VAL A 359 -4.42 -5.51 3.10
N LEU A 360 -3.50 -4.61 3.46
CA LEU A 360 -3.53 -3.82 4.68
C LEU A 360 -3.83 -2.39 4.29
N ASP A 361 -5.08 -1.96 4.45
CA ASP A 361 -5.48 -0.58 4.18
C ASP A 361 -5.33 0.28 5.45
N GLU A 362 -5.08 1.58 5.26
CA GLU A 362 -4.74 2.54 6.33
C GLU A 362 -3.76 1.96 7.36
N ALA A 363 -2.60 1.47 6.89
CA ALA A 363 -1.65 0.74 7.72
C ALA A 363 -1.11 1.56 8.91
N ASP A 364 -1.00 2.88 8.77
CA ASP A 364 -0.70 3.80 9.86
C ASP A 364 -1.82 3.84 10.92
N GLY A 365 -3.08 3.83 10.49
CA GLY A 365 -4.26 3.66 11.33
C GLY A 365 -4.27 2.31 12.07
N LEU A 366 -3.83 1.23 11.42
CA LEU A 366 -3.73 -0.10 12.05
C LEU A 366 -2.60 -0.16 13.10
N LEU A 367 -1.45 0.44 12.80
CA LEU A 367 -0.28 0.46 13.68
C LEU A 367 -0.50 1.36 14.90
N SER A 368 -1.09 2.54 14.70
CA SER A 368 -1.40 3.49 15.80
C SER A 368 -2.41 2.92 16.80
N GLN A 369 -3.29 2.01 16.38
CA GLN A 369 -4.22 1.28 17.25
C GLN A 369 -3.59 0.05 17.95
N GLY A 370 -2.32 -0.27 17.66
CA GLY A 370 -1.60 -1.37 18.30
C GLY A 370 -1.85 -2.75 17.67
N TYR A 371 -2.28 -2.84 16.41
CA TYR A 371 -2.55 -4.13 15.75
C TYR A 371 -1.32 -4.80 15.10
N SER A 372 -0.11 -4.31 15.38
CA SER A 372 1.14 -4.86 14.82
C SER A 372 1.31 -6.36 15.08
N ASP A 373 0.99 -6.82 16.29
CA ASP A 373 1.11 -8.23 16.65
C ASP A 373 0.09 -9.10 15.93
N PHE A 374 -1.13 -8.59 15.71
CA PHE A 374 -2.15 -9.26 14.91
C PHE A 374 -1.67 -9.44 13.47
N ILE A 375 -1.15 -8.39 12.83
CA ILE A 375 -0.65 -8.44 11.45
C ILE A 375 0.47 -9.49 11.33
N ASN A 376 1.40 -9.50 12.30
CA ASN A 376 2.47 -10.50 12.33
C ASN A 376 1.93 -11.93 12.46
N ARG A 377 0.95 -12.16 13.34
CA ARG A 377 0.32 -13.49 13.53
C ARG A 377 -0.36 -13.98 12.27
N ILE A 378 -1.21 -13.17 11.63
CA ILE A 378 -1.91 -13.59 10.41
C ILE A 378 -0.91 -13.85 9.29
N HIS A 379 0.12 -13.02 9.13
CA HIS A 379 1.16 -13.18 8.13
C HIS A 379 1.94 -14.49 8.31
N SER A 380 2.24 -14.88 9.55
CA SER A 380 2.90 -16.17 9.84
C SER A 380 2.01 -17.39 9.57
N GLN A 381 0.69 -17.25 9.61
CA GLN A 381 -0.26 -18.33 9.34
C GLN A 381 -0.61 -18.47 7.85
N ILE A 382 -0.40 -17.41 7.05
CA ILE A 382 -0.61 -17.43 5.60
C ILE A 382 0.59 -18.12 4.93
N PRO A 383 0.35 -19.08 4.01
CA PRO A 383 1.42 -19.66 3.20
C PRO A 383 2.10 -18.62 2.31
N GLN A 384 3.42 -18.49 2.45
CA GLN A 384 4.24 -17.58 1.64
C GLN A 384 4.33 -17.98 0.16
N ILE A 385 4.10 -19.27 -0.13
CA ILE A 385 3.98 -19.82 -1.47
C ILE A 385 2.67 -20.59 -1.53
N THR A 386 1.85 -20.24 -2.51
CA THR A 386 0.53 -20.82 -2.74
C THR A 386 0.66 -22.19 -3.42
N SER A 387 -0.42 -22.99 -3.42
CA SER A 387 -0.43 -24.37 -3.97
C SER A 387 -0.05 -24.47 -5.47
N ASP A 388 -0.20 -23.36 -6.21
CA ASP A 388 0.18 -23.18 -7.62
C ASP A 388 1.60 -22.59 -7.82
N GLY A 389 2.39 -22.44 -6.74
CA GLY A 389 3.78 -22.00 -6.81
C GLY A 389 3.97 -20.48 -6.96
N LYS A 390 2.89 -19.70 -6.90
CA LYS A 390 2.94 -18.24 -6.86
C LYS A 390 3.22 -17.77 -5.43
N ARG A 391 3.78 -16.58 -5.27
CA ARG A 391 4.05 -15.99 -3.96
C ARG A 391 2.81 -15.29 -3.42
N LEU A 392 2.71 -15.18 -2.10
CA LEU A 392 1.76 -14.27 -1.45
C LEU A 392 2.03 -12.85 -1.94
N GLN A 393 1.01 -12.19 -2.48
CA GLN A 393 1.09 -10.77 -2.81
C GLN A 393 0.53 -9.97 -1.64
N VAL A 394 1.38 -9.13 -1.06
CA VAL A 394 1.02 -8.22 0.03
C VAL A 394 0.94 -6.80 -0.52
N ILE A 395 -0.12 -6.10 -0.16
CA ILE A 395 -0.38 -4.72 -0.55
C ILE A 395 -0.57 -3.94 0.76
N VAL A 396 0.18 -2.85 0.91
CA VAL A 396 0.11 -1.98 2.07
C VAL A 396 -0.22 -0.58 1.58
N CYS A 397 -1.32 -0.04 2.09
CA CYS A 397 -1.83 1.28 1.76
C CYS A 397 -1.68 2.16 3.00
N SER A 398 -1.06 3.32 2.86
CA SER A 398 -0.89 4.24 3.99
C SER A 398 -0.77 5.67 3.49
N ALA A 399 -1.34 6.62 4.24
CA ALA A 399 -1.13 8.04 3.99
C ALA A 399 0.28 8.49 4.42
N THR A 400 0.93 7.74 5.31
CA THR A 400 2.25 8.04 5.88
C THR A 400 3.26 6.92 5.58
N LEU A 401 3.50 6.67 4.29
CA LEU A 401 4.46 5.67 3.79
C LEU A 401 5.88 5.87 4.37
N HIS A 402 6.25 7.11 4.70
CA HIS A 402 7.58 7.43 5.25
C HIS A 402 7.72 7.24 6.75
N SER A 403 6.63 6.96 7.46
CA SER A 403 6.70 6.73 8.91
C SER A 403 7.57 5.51 9.21
N PHE A 404 8.36 5.61 10.29
CA PHE A 404 9.29 4.56 10.69
C PHE A 404 8.59 3.21 10.90
N ASP A 405 7.39 3.24 11.51
CA ASP A 405 6.63 2.03 11.80
C ASP A 405 6.08 1.35 10.54
N VAL A 406 5.59 2.13 9.56
CA VAL A 406 5.11 1.59 8.28
C VAL A 406 6.27 1.01 7.48
N LYS A 407 7.41 1.72 7.38
CA LYS A 407 8.62 1.19 6.72
C LYS A 407 9.08 -0.14 7.32
N LYS A 408 9.16 -0.19 8.65
CA LYS A 408 9.54 -1.40 9.39
C LYS A 408 8.55 -2.55 9.18
N LEU A 409 7.25 -2.25 9.10
CA LEU A 409 6.23 -3.26 8.77
C LEU A 409 6.44 -3.80 7.36
N SER A 410 6.56 -2.91 6.36
CA SER A 410 6.74 -3.27 4.96
C SER A 410 7.99 -4.13 4.74
N GLU A 411 9.13 -3.76 5.33
CA GLU A 411 10.36 -4.56 5.27
C GLU A 411 10.21 -5.97 5.87
N LYS A 412 9.31 -6.14 6.85
CA LYS A 412 9.11 -7.41 7.56
C LYS A 412 8.15 -8.35 6.84
N ILE A 413 7.08 -7.83 6.26
CA ILE A 413 5.99 -8.65 5.69
C ILE A 413 5.99 -8.68 4.16
N MET A 414 6.67 -7.74 3.51
CA MET A 414 6.72 -7.65 2.04
C MET A 414 8.08 -8.12 1.53
N HIS A 415 8.07 -8.79 0.38
CA HIS A 415 9.28 -9.24 -0.30
C HIS A 415 9.56 -8.36 -1.53
N PHE A 416 10.57 -7.49 -1.44
CA PHE A 416 10.91 -6.50 -2.48
C PHE A 416 9.72 -5.59 -2.87
N PRO A 417 9.21 -4.76 -1.93
CA PRO A 417 8.09 -3.88 -2.23
C PRO A 417 8.50 -2.78 -3.21
N THR A 418 7.68 -2.55 -4.25
CA THR A 418 7.76 -1.33 -5.04
C THR A 418 7.01 -0.23 -4.32
N TRP A 419 7.67 0.89 -4.08
CA TRP A 419 7.06 2.06 -3.46
C TRP A 419 6.44 2.92 -4.55
N VAL A 420 5.13 3.15 -4.45
CA VAL A 420 4.41 4.12 -5.28
C VAL A 420 4.06 5.28 -4.38
N ASP A 421 4.81 6.38 -4.50
CA ASP A 421 4.64 7.61 -3.74
C ASP A 421 4.51 8.78 -4.71
N LEU A 422 3.34 9.41 -4.72
CA LEU A 422 3.01 10.52 -5.61
C LEU A 422 3.49 11.89 -5.12
N LYS A 423 3.82 12.04 -3.83
CA LYS A 423 4.07 13.38 -3.24
C LYS A 423 5.44 13.56 -2.60
N GLY A 424 6.22 12.51 -2.35
CA GLY A 424 7.47 12.65 -1.60
C GLY A 424 7.23 13.17 -0.18
N GLU A 425 8.30 13.46 0.57
CA GLU A 425 8.20 13.90 1.98
C GLU A 425 7.28 15.13 2.16
N ASP A 426 6.31 14.99 3.07
CA ASP A 426 5.65 16.04 3.86
C ASP A 426 5.48 17.43 3.23
N SER A 427 4.83 17.52 2.06
CA SER A 427 4.46 18.81 1.48
C SER A 427 2.95 19.03 1.42
N VAL A 428 2.50 20.17 1.98
CA VAL A 428 1.17 20.73 1.72
C VAL A 428 1.15 21.20 0.26
N PRO A 429 0.08 20.94 -0.52
CA PRO A 429 0.00 21.49 -1.86
C PRO A 429 0.11 23.01 -1.84
N GLU A 430 0.89 23.59 -2.75
CA GLU A 430 1.04 25.04 -2.93
C GLU A 430 -0.29 25.75 -3.27
N THR A 431 -1.35 24.99 -3.54
CA THR A 431 -2.70 25.47 -3.89
C THR A 431 -3.60 25.75 -2.69
N VAL A 432 -3.19 25.41 -1.46
CA VAL A 432 -3.98 25.61 -0.24
C VAL A 432 -3.51 26.86 0.50
N HIS A 433 -4.43 27.78 0.78
CA HIS A 433 -4.13 29.00 1.54
C HIS A 433 -4.72 28.89 2.95
N HIS A 434 -3.85 28.88 3.95
CA HIS A 434 -4.22 28.83 5.36
C HIS A 434 -4.32 30.26 5.94
N VAL A 435 -5.41 30.54 6.66
CA VAL A 435 -5.62 31.82 7.35
C VAL A 435 -6.12 31.56 8.77
N VAL A 436 -5.61 32.34 9.73
CA VAL A 436 -6.11 32.33 11.10
C VAL A 436 -6.75 33.68 11.42
N VAL A 437 -7.88 33.65 12.12
CA VAL A 437 -8.48 34.87 12.68
C VAL A 437 -8.45 34.78 14.21
N PRO A 438 -7.71 35.67 14.90
CA PRO A 438 -7.64 35.69 16.35
C PRO A 438 -8.95 36.25 16.93
N VAL A 439 -9.60 35.47 17.79
CA VAL A 439 -10.83 35.86 18.48
C VAL A 439 -10.47 36.38 19.86
N ASN A 440 -10.78 37.65 20.11
CA ASN A 440 -10.53 38.30 21.39
C ASN A 440 -11.80 38.95 21.96
N PRO A 441 -12.44 38.36 22.99
CA PRO A 441 -13.67 38.88 23.57
C PRO A 441 -13.50 40.19 24.35
N LYS A 442 -12.25 40.63 24.58
CA LYS A 442 -11.92 41.88 25.26
C LYS A 442 -12.04 43.08 24.31
N THR A 443 -11.61 42.89 23.07
CA THR A 443 -11.63 43.90 22.01
C THR A 443 -12.95 43.86 21.24
N ASP A 444 -13.46 42.67 20.97
CA ASP A 444 -14.78 42.49 20.34
C ASP A 444 -15.86 42.28 21.40
N LYS A 445 -16.70 43.30 21.61
CA LYS A 445 -17.85 43.29 22.53
C LYS A 445 -19.16 42.91 21.83
N LEU A 446 -19.13 42.32 20.64
CA LEU A 446 -20.34 41.84 19.96
C LEU A 446 -21.09 40.83 20.83
N TRP A 447 -20.40 39.93 21.52
CA TRP A 447 -21.02 38.96 22.43
C TRP A 447 -21.85 39.60 23.55
N GLU A 448 -21.47 40.78 24.05
CA GLU A 448 -22.25 41.52 25.06
C GLU A 448 -23.54 42.10 24.46
N ARG A 449 -23.50 42.47 23.17
CA ARG A 449 -24.60 43.14 22.46
C ARG A 449 -25.62 42.17 21.86
N LEU A 450 -25.22 40.93 21.58
CA LEU A 450 -26.07 39.91 20.98
C LEU A 450 -27.17 39.41 21.92
N GLY A 451 -27.00 39.58 23.24
CA GLY A 451 -28.05 39.29 24.22
C GLY A 451 -28.45 37.81 24.21
N LYS A 452 -29.67 37.49 23.73
CA LYS A 452 -30.16 36.10 23.53
C LYS A 452 -30.08 35.63 22.07
N ASN A 453 -29.72 36.52 21.15
CA ASN A 453 -29.65 36.25 19.71
C ASN A 453 -28.23 35.79 19.33
N HIS A 454 -27.77 34.70 19.93
CA HIS A 454 -26.47 34.10 19.65
C HIS A 454 -26.59 32.57 19.52
N ILE A 455 -25.54 31.92 19.00
CA ILE A 455 -25.44 30.46 18.92
C ILE A 455 -25.56 29.82 20.31
N ARG A 456 -26.33 28.73 20.41
CA ARG A 456 -26.35 27.91 21.64
C ARG A 456 -24.99 27.23 21.83
N THR A 457 -24.39 27.36 23.01
CA THR A 457 -23.08 26.76 23.33
C THR A 457 -23.24 25.33 23.86
N ASP A 458 -22.11 24.65 24.09
CA ASP A 458 -21.97 23.26 24.56
C ASP A 458 -22.38 23.03 26.04
N GLU A 459 -23.02 24.01 26.67
CA GLU A 459 -23.52 23.99 28.05
C GLU A 459 -22.47 23.72 29.15
N VAL A 460 -21.17 23.79 28.82
CA VAL A 460 -20.08 23.62 29.80
C VAL A 460 -20.22 24.63 30.95
N HIS A 461 -20.68 25.84 30.64
CA HIS A 461 -20.84 26.94 31.59
C HIS A 461 -22.30 27.18 32.02
N ALA A 462 -23.20 26.23 31.80
CA ALA A 462 -24.62 26.39 32.11
C ALA A 462 -24.90 26.67 33.62
N LYS A 463 -23.96 26.31 34.50
CA LYS A 463 -24.03 26.52 35.95
C LYS A 463 -23.14 27.67 36.46
N ASP A 464 -22.36 28.27 35.57
CA ASP A 464 -21.39 29.31 35.93
C ASP A 464 -21.99 30.71 35.75
N ASN A 465 -21.44 31.71 36.43
CA ASN A 465 -21.87 33.10 36.25
C ASN A 465 -21.17 33.73 35.03
N THR A 466 -21.76 33.56 33.85
CA THR A 466 -21.24 34.07 32.57
C THR A 466 -21.77 35.46 32.20
N ARG A 467 -22.35 36.21 33.14
CA ARG A 467 -22.93 37.54 32.88
C ARG A 467 -21.84 38.53 32.44
N PRO A 468 -22.11 39.42 31.46
CA PRO A 468 -21.18 40.49 31.08
C PRO A 468 -20.75 41.30 32.30
N GLY A 469 -19.44 41.37 32.55
CA GLY A 469 -18.85 42.06 33.70
C GLY A 469 -18.39 41.17 34.87
N ALA A 470 -18.68 39.87 34.87
CA ALA A 470 -18.20 38.94 35.90
C ALA A 470 -16.67 38.77 35.90
N ASN A 471 -16.02 39.01 34.76
CA ASN A 471 -14.56 38.92 34.56
C ASN A 471 -13.94 37.57 35.01
N SER A 472 -14.72 36.49 34.99
CA SER A 472 -14.24 35.14 35.31
C SER A 472 -13.70 34.42 34.07
N PRO A 473 -12.78 33.44 34.22
CA PRO A 473 -12.33 32.59 33.11
C PRO A 473 -13.48 31.93 32.34
N GLU A 474 -14.53 31.53 33.05
CA GLU A 474 -15.72 30.87 32.51
C GLU A 474 -16.53 31.83 31.63
N MET A 475 -16.69 33.09 32.07
CA MET A 475 -17.31 34.14 31.24
C MET A 475 -16.53 34.37 29.94
N TRP A 476 -15.19 34.43 30.02
CA TRP A 476 -14.35 34.63 28.84
C TRP A 476 -14.42 33.45 27.87
N SER A 477 -14.49 32.23 28.40
CA SER A 477 -14.68 31.00 27.62
C SER A 477 -16.02 31.01 26.87
N GLU A 478 -17.11 31.35 27.56
CA GLU A 478 -18.44 31.45 26.95
C GLU A 478 -18.49 32.53 25.85
N ALA A 479 -17.88 33.69 26.10
CA ALA A 479 -17.78 34.77 25.12
C ALA A 479 -17.02 34.36 23.85
N ILE A 480 -15.93 33.58 23.98
CA ILE A 480 -15.17 33.06 22.83
C ILE A 480 -16.04 32.13 21.97
N LYS A 481 -16.79 31.21 22.60
CA LYS A 481 -17.68 30.28 21.89
C LYS A 481 -18.76 31.01 21.09
N ILE A 482 -19.35 32.05 21.70
CA ILE A 482 -20.34 32.90 21.04
C ILE A 482 -19.72 33.62 19.82
N LEU A 483 -18.57 34.28 20.01
CA LEU A 483 -17.90 35.01 18.93
C LEU A 483 -17.48 34.08 17.78
N LYS A 484 -17.03 32.86 18.06
CA LYS A 484 -16.67 31.89 17.01
C LYS A 484 -17.84 31.56 16.08
N GLY A 485 -19.05 31.43 16.62
CA GLY A 485 -20.26 31.24 15.79
C GLY A 485 -20.53 32.44 14.87
N GLU A 486 -20.43 33.66 15.42
CA GLU A 486 -20.61 34.90 14.65
C GLU A 486 -19.56 35.11 13.57
N TYR A 487 -18.29 34.88 13.89
CA TYR A 487 -17.19 35.00 12.96
C TYR A 487 -17.34 34.00 11.80
N THR A 488 -17.88 32.81 12.06
CA THR A 488 -18.18 31.83 11.00
C THR A 488 -19.24 32.37 10.04
N VAL A 489 -20.34 32.95 10.55
CA VAL A 489 -21.37 33.60 9.72
C VAL A 489 -20.81 34.80 8.96
N ARG A 490 -19.98 35.61 9.61
CA ARG A 490 -19.32 36.77 9.02
C ARG A 490 -18.39 36.37 7.87
N ALA A 491 -17.58 35.32 8.06
CA ALA A 491 -16.70 34.79 7.02
C ALA A 491 -17.51 34.33 5.79
N ILE A 492 -18.64 33.65 6.00
CA ILE A 492 -19.52 33.19 4.92
C ILE A 492 -20.08 34.38 4.13
N LYS A 493 -20.54 35.43 4.83
CA LYS A 493 -21.13 36.64 4.22
C LYS A 493 -20.09 37.48 3.48
N GLU A 494 -18.95 37.76 4.10
CA GLU A 494 -17.88 38.61 3.54
C GLU A 494 -17.31 37.99 2.25
N HIS A 495 -17.09 36.68 2.27
CA HIS A 495 -16.49 35.96 1.15
C HIS A 495 -17.51 35.40 0.14
N LYS A 496 -18.80 35.73 0.30
CA LYS A 496 -19.92 35.28 -0.55
C LYS A 496 -19.81 33.79 -0.88
N MET A 497 -19.71 32.95 0.16
CA MET A 497 -19.48 31.52 -0.03
C MET A 497 -20.76 30.83 -0.51
N ASP A 498 -20.75 30.31 -1.73
CA ASP A 498 -21.88 29.55 -2.29
C ASP A 498 -21.97 28.14 -1.71
N GLN A 499 -20.82 27.52 -1.43
CA GLN A 499 -20.69 26.22 -0.78
C GLN A 499 -19.52 26.23 0.22
N ALA A 500 -19.70 25.64 1.41
CA ALA A 500 -18.61 25.47 2.38
C ALA A 500 -18.80 24.25 3.29
N ILE A 501 -17.67 23.72 3.77
CA ILE A 501 -17.63 22.68 4.81
C ILE A 501 -17.15 23.31 6.11
N ILE A 502 -17.89 23.08 7.18
CA ILE A 502 -17.61 23.65 8.50
C ILE A 502 -17.33 22.51 9.47
N PHE A 503 -16.14 22.51 10.05
CA PHE A 503 -15.70 21.52 11.02
C PHE A 503 -15.96 22.01 12.45
N CYS A 504 -16.63 21.16 13.22
CA CYS A 504 -16.79 21.34 14.66
C CYS A 504 -16.23 20.14 15.43
N ARG A 505 -15.81 20.37 16.68
CA ARG A 505 -15.21 19.33 17.51
C ARG A 505 -16.21 18.27 17.95
N THR A 506 -17.41 18.67 18.35
CA THR A 506 -18.43 17.77 18.89
C THR A 506 -19.71 17.76 18.05
N LYS A 507 -20.49 16.69 18.14
CA LYS A 507 -21.79 16.60 17.46
C LYS A 507 -22.77 17.66 17.98
N ILE A 508 -22.72 17.98 19.26
CA ILE A 508 -23.57 19.02 19.88
C ILE A 508 -23.26 20.39 19.26
N ASP A 509 -21.98 20.71 19.03
CA ASP A 509 -21.59 21.95 18.37
C ASP A 509 -22.10 22.00 16.92
N CYS A 510 -22.07 20.88 16.19
CA CYS A 510 -22.64 20.80 14.85
C CYS A 510 -24.15 21.10 14.86
N ASP A 511 -24.90 20.42 15.74
CA ASP A 511 -26.36 20.56 15.85
C ASP A 511 -26.75 21.99 16.27
N ASN A 512 -25.98 22.62 17.18
CA ASN A 512 -26.20 23.98 17.62
C ASN A 512 -25.92 25.03 16.52
N LEU A 513 -24.83 24.84 15.76
CA LEU A 513 -24.47 25.72 14.65
C LEU A 513 -25.48 25.62 13.50
N GLU A 514 -25.98 24.42 13.22
CA GLU A 514 -27.07 24.17 12.28
C GLU A 514 -28.32 24.97 12.66
N GLN A 515 -28.80 24.84 13.90
CA GLN A 515 -29.97 25.57 14.39
C GLN A 515 -29.76 27.08 14.29
N TYR A 516 -28.55 27.56 14.60
CA TYR A 516 -28.22 28.97 14.52
C TYR A 516 -28.28 29.49 13.07
N PHE A 517 -27.78 28.72 12.11
CA PHE A 517 -27.83 29.06 10.69
C PHE A 517 -29.26 29.10 10.16
N MET A 518 -30.13 28.18 10.62
CA MET A 518 -31.55 28.20 10.27
C MET A 518 -32.26 29.45 10.78
N GLN A 519 -31.92 29.95 11.97
CA GLN A 519 -32.52 31.15 12.57
C GLN A 519 -32.10 32.45 11.89
N GLN A 520 -30.87 32.54 11.37
CA GLN A 520 -30.30 33.75 10.77
C GLN A 520 -30.74 34.02 9.31
N GLY A 521 -31.64 33.21 8.76
CA GLY A 521 -32.26 33.43 7.45
C GLY A 521 -31.71 32.53 6.35
N GLY A 522 -32.15 31.26 6.34
CA GLY A 522 -32.23 30.52 5.09
C GLY A 522 -33.12 31.31 4.12
N GLY A 523 -32.54 31.89 3.06
CA GLY A 523 -33.26 32.68 2.07
C GLY A 523 -34.41 31.93 1.39
N GLU A 524 -35.16 32.62 0.52
CA GLU A 524 -36.32 32.13 -0.24
C GLU A 524 -36.00 30.94 -1.16
N SER A 525 -35.82 29.76 -0.59
CA SER A 525 -35.83 28.44 -1.23
C SER A 525 -35.69 27.42 -0.09
N PRO A 526 -36.69 26.57 0.20
CA PRO A 526 -36.69 25.67 1.37
C PRO A 526 -35.65 24.53 1.34
N GLN A 527 -34.62 24.60 0.50
CA GLN A 527 -33.60 23.58 0.27
C GLN A 527 -32.22 24.04 0.76
N ALA A 528 -32.13 24.72 1.89
CA ALA A 528 -30.86 24.86 2.61
C ALA A 528 -30.71 23.64 3.54
N GLY A 529 -30.48 22.46 2.95
CA GLY A 529 -30.30 21.25 3.74
C GLY A 529 -28.98 21.32 4.50
N VAL A 530 -29.01 21.63 5.79
CA VAL A 530 -27.88 21.31 6.66
C VAL A 530 -28.00 19.82 6.97
N CYS A 531 -26.93 19.06 6.75
CA CYS A 531 -26.90 17.64 7.05
C CYS A 531 -25.92 17.40 8.18
N PRO A 532 -26.39 17.11 9.41
CA PRO A 532 -25.53 16.58 10.44
C PRO A 532 -25.12 15.18 10.00
N ALA A 533 -23.82 14.97 9.84
CA ALA A 533 -23.24 13.70 9.40
C ALA A 533 -23.30 12.58 10.48
N GLY A 534 -24.43 12.51 11.20
CA GLY A 534 -24.74 11.51 12.22
C GLY A 534 -26.24 11.28 12.43
N GLY A 535 -27.09 11.74 11.50
CA GLY A 535 -28.50 11.38 11.41
C GLY A 535 -28.70 10.25 10.40
N SER A 536 -29.11 9.08 10.88
CA SER A 536 -29.47 7.94 10.04
C SER A 536 -30.65 8.29 9.12
N ARG A 537 -30.37 8.69 7.88
CA ARG A 537 -31.29 8.49 6.76
C ARG A 537 -30.58 7.58 5.77
N GLN A 538 -31.10 6.36 5.65
CA GLN A 538 -30.74 5.45 4.56
C GLN A 538 -30.99 6.17 3.23
N GLY A 539 -29.95 6.28 2.39
CA GLY A 539 -30.08 6.70 0.99
C GLY A 539 -29.32 7.98 0.63
N HIS A 540 -28.28 7.81 -0.22
CA HIS A 540 -27.51 8.77 -1.03
C HIS A 540 -26.92 10.05 -0.37
N PRO A 541 -25.68 10.46 -0.71
CA PRO A 541 -25.13 11.74 -0.27
C PRO A 541 -25.89 12.89 -0.97
N PRO A 542 -26.56 13.80 -0.25
CA PRO A 542 -27.38 14.86 -0.85
C PRO A 542 -26.57 16.00 -1.53
N HIS A 543 -25.25 15.89 -1.58
CA HIS A 543 -24.40 16.95 -2.16
C HIS A 543 -24.28 16.88 -3.68
N SER A 544 -24.52 15.71 -4.30
CA SER A 544 -24.35 15.48 -5.74
C SER A 544 -25.41 16.14 -6.64
N GLN A 545 -26.38 16.87 -6.08
CA GLN A 545 -27.43 17.58 -6.83
C GLN A 545 -27.55 19.10 -6.52
N GLY A 546 -26.67 19.68 -5.70
CA GLY A 546 -26.72 21.12 -5.38
C GLY A 546 -27.81 21.53 -4.37
N ASP A 547 -28.48 20.56 -3.75
CA ASP A 547 -29.54 20.76 -2.74
C ASP A 547 -29.02 21.18 -1.34
N VAL A 548 -27.70 21.25 -1.14
CA VAL A 548 -27.07 21.58 0.15
C VAL A 548 -25.92 22.57 -0.07
N ARG A 549 -26.05 23.77 0.51
CA ARG A 549 -25.01 24.82 0.46
C ARG A 549 -23.94 24.69 1.53
N PHE A 550 -24.30 24.32 2.76
CA PHE A 550 -23.35 24.26 3.89
C PHE A 550 -23.38 22.89 4.56
N LEU A 551 -22.23 22.23 4.63
CA LEU A 551 -22.06 20.95 5.33
C LEU A 551 -21.38 21.18 6.69
N ILE A 552 -22.07 20.87 7.78
CA ILE A 552 -21.52 20.98 9.13
C ILE A 552 -21.22 19.58 9.65
N CYS A 553 -19.96 19.27 9.93
CA CYS A 553 -19.54 17.92 10.30
C CYS A 553 -18.45 17.89 11.37
N THR A 554 -18.33 16.74 12.03
CA THR A 554 -17.18 16.44 12.91
C THR A 554 -16.08 15.72 12.14
N ASP A 555 -14.86 15.71 12.70
CA ASP A 555 -13.70 15.00 12.14
C ASP A 555 -13.97 13.53 11.80
N VAL A 556 -14.84 12.87 12.57
CA VAL A 556 -15.18 11.45 12.36
C VAL A 556 -16.13 11.30 11.18
N ALA A 557 -17.05 12.22 11.02
CA ALA A 557 -18.13 12.11 10.05
C ALA A 557 -17.71 12.54 8.64
N ALA A 558 -16.66 13.36 8.52
CA ALA A 558 -16.05 13.69 7.23
C ALA A 558 -15.22 12.54 6.63
N ARG A 559 -14.83 11.54 7.44
CA ARG A 559 -14.13 10.34 6.96
C ARG A 559 -15.13 9.44 6.22
N GLY A 560 -15.20 9.58 4.90
CA GLY A 560 -16.01 8.69 4.05
C GLY A 560 -17.16 9.35 3.29
N ILE A 561 -17.30 10.67 3.33
CA ILE A 561 -18.24 11.37 2.45
C ILE A 561 -17.52 11.69 1.14
N ASP A 562 -18.00 11.11 0.04
CA ASP A 562 -17.58 11.46 -1.31
C ASP A 562 -18.40 12.66 -1.80
N ILE A 563 -17.74 13.80 -2.02
CA ILE A 563 -18.39 15.06 -2.38
C ILE A 563 -17.82 15.52 -3.71
N HIS A 564 -18.50 15.18 -4.79
CA HIS A 564 -18.15 15.70 -6.12
C HIS A 564 -18.65 17.12 -6.30
N GLY A 565 -17.80 17.98 -6.90
CA GLY A 565 -18.26 19.22 -7.52
C GLY A 565 -18.33 20.45 -6.64
N VAL A 566 -17.55 20.56 -5.56
CA VAL A 566 -17.41 21.83 -4.82
C VAL A 566 -16.42 22.73 -5.59
N PRO A 567 -16.86 23.71 -6.41
CA PRO A 567 -15.97 24.35 -7.37
C PRO A 567 -14.95 25.29 -6.70
N TYR A 568 -15.17 25.63 -5.42
CA TYR A 568 -14.31 26.49 -4.60
C TYR A 568 -14.42 26.11 -3.12
N GLY A 569 -14.06 24.88 -2.75
CA GLY A 569 -14.25 24.37 -1.39
C GLY A 569 -13.52 25.19 -0.33
N LYS A 570 -14.21 26.11 0.34
CA LYS A 570 -13.69 26.82 1.51
C LYS A 570 -14.02 26.00 2.76
N CYS A 571 -13.01 25.68 3.54
CA CYS A 571 -13.15 24.95 4.80
C CYS A 571 -13.07 25.94 5.97
N ILE A 572 -14.06 25.95 6.85
CA ILE A 572 -14.03 26.77 8.06
C ILE A 572 -13.87 25.84 9.27
N ASN A 573 -12.77 26.01 9.99
CA ASN A 573 -12.55 25.32 11.26
C ASN A 573 -12.97 26.26 12.40
N ALA A 574 -14.19 26.06 12.90
CA ALA A 574 -14.70 26.84 14.03
C ALA A 574 -13.92 26.55 15.33
N THR A 575 -13.39 25.33 15.45
CA THR A 575 -12.45 24.91 16.49
C THR A 575 -11.26 24.24 15.83
N PRO A 576 -10.01 24.57 16.19
CA PRO A 576 -8.85 23.85 15.70
C PRO A 576 -8.98 22.36 16.05
N PRO A 577 -8.79 21.49 15.07
CA PRO A 577 -8.85 20.06 15.30
C PRO A 577 -7.60 19.58 16.04
N GLY A 578 -7.71 18.51 16.84
CA GLY A 578 -6.61 18.03 17.70
C GLY A 578 -5.44 17.40 16.93
N GLU A 579 -4.43 16.91 17.67
CA GLU A 579 -3.12 16.36 17.23
C GLU A 579 -3.10 15.36 16.04
N GLY A 580 -4.25 14.92 15.52
CA GLY A 580 -4.35 14.01 14.36
C GLY A 580 -4.88 14.64 13.06
N PHE A 581 -5.18 15.93 13.00
CA PHE A 581 -5.84 16.51 11.81
C PHE A 581 -4.92 16.68 10.60
N ILE A 582 -3.65 16.97 10.81
CA ILE A 582 -2.73 17.24 9.71
C ILE A 582 -2.53 15.97 8.85
N CYS A 583 -2.43 14.80 9.49
CA CYS A 583 -2.49 13.51 8.79
C CYS A 583 -3.83 13.27 8.06
N LYS A 584 -4.95 13.82 8.55
CA LYS A 584 -6.28 13.64 7.95
C LYS A 584 -6.54 14.57 6.76
N LEU A 585 -6.01 15.79 6.78
CA LEU A 585 -5.95 16.65 5.58
C LEU A 585 -5.16 15.95 4.46
N ARG A 586 -4.01 15.33 4.79
CA ARG A 586 -3.24 14.53 3.84
C ARG A 586 -4.03 13.34 3.27
N GLY A 587 -4.73 12.58 4.12
CA GLY A 587 -5.53 11.42 3.70
C GLY A 587 -6.79 11.77 2.88
N ALA A 588 -7.37 12.95 3.09
CA ALA A 588 -8.53 13.41 2.31
C ALA A 588 -8.17 13.78 0.86
N GLU A 589 -6.93 14.21 0.61
CA GLU A 589 -6.45 14.61 -0.72
C GLU A 589 -5.68 13.50 -1.46
N GLY A 590 -5.08 12.54 -0.74
CA GLY A 590 -4.25 11.48 -1.33
C GLY A 590 -5.01 10.36 -2.07
N GLY A 591 -6.34 10.31 -1.97
CA GLY A 591 -7.14 9.24 -2.57
C GLY A 591 -8.52 9.63 -3.12
N ARG A 592 -8.99 10.86 -2.89
CA ARG A 592 -10.26 11.36 -3.44
C ARG A 592 -10.04 12.73 -4.08
N ALA A 593 -10.44 12.86 -5.34
CA ALA A 593 -10.11 13.97 -6.22
C ALA A 593 -10.69 15.32 -5.75
N TRP A 594 -10.01 16.02 -4.85
CA TRP A 594 -10.24 17.45 -4.59
C TRP A 594 -9.35 18.26 -5.53
N ARG A 595 -9.87 18.60 -6.71
CA ARG A 595 -9.14 19.36 -7.75
C ARG A 595 -9.17 20.89 -7.58
N SER A 596 -9.67 21.42 -6.45
CA SER A 596 -9.87 22.87 -6.26
C SER A 596 -9.08 23.44 -5.08
N PRO A 597 -8.56 24.69 -5.18
CA PRO A 597 -7.85 25.35 -4.09
C PRO A 597 -8.76 25.50 -2.86
N CYS A 598 -8.30 24.96 -1.74
CA CYS A 598 -8.99 25.04 -0.46
C CYS A 598 -8.46 26.24 0.33
N ALA A 599 -9.31 27.21 0.65
CA ALA A 599 -8.97 28.22 1.65
C ALA A 599 -9.47 27.71 3.00
N SER A 600 -8.55 27.49 3.94
CA SER A 600 -8.92 27.09 5.30
C SER A 600 -8.81 28.29 6.24
N CYS A 601 -9.92 28.63 6.90
CA CYS A 601 -9.96 29.66 7.92
C CYS A 601 -10.10 28.99 9.28
N ALA A 602 -9.10 29.12 10.15
CA ALA A 602 -9.13 28.64 11.51
C ALA A 602 -9.35 29.80 12.50
N LEU A 603 -10.36 29.67 13.35
CA LEU A 603 -10.65 30.66 14.40
C LEU A 603 -9.93 30.24 15.68
N SER A 604 -8.95 31.02 16.13
CA SER A 604 -8.13 30.70 17.31
C SER A 604 -8.24 31.77 18.40
N SER A 605 -8.21 31.36 19.68
CA SER A 605 -8.31 32.27 20.84
C SER A 605 -6.93 32.69 21.38
N ILE A 606 -6.82 33.91 21.91
CA ILE A 606 -5.56 34.45 22.45
C ILE A 606 -5.29 33.97 23.90
N PRO A 607 -4.04 33.60 24.27
CA PRO A 607 -3.68 33.33 25.66
C PRO A 607 -3.79 34.61 26.51
N PRO A 608 -4.27 34.58 27.77
CA PRO A 608 -4.51 33.42 28.66
C PRO A 608 -5.97 32.93 28.69
N ARG A 609 -6.76 33.19 27.64
CA ARG A 609 -8.22 32.98 27.67
C ARG A 609 -8.61 31.82 26.79
N LEU A 610 -8.33 30.62 27.31
CA LEU A 610 -8.62 29.38 26.63
C LEU A 610 -10.12 29.05 26.77
N PRO A 611 -10.78 28.47 25.76
CA PRO A 611 -12.11 27.91 25.95
C PRO A 611 -12.03 26.62 26.78
N GLN A 612 -12.93 26.47 27.74
CA GLN A 612 -13.13 25.20 28.47
C GLN A 612 -14.05 24.30 27.65
N VAL A 613 -13.61 23.08 27.35
CA VAL A 613 -14.32 22.15 26.47
C VAL A 613 -14.49 20.77 27.10
N TRP A 614 -15.47 20.01 26.64
CA TRP A 614 -15.66 18.61 27.04
C TRP A 614 -14.52 17.70 26.58
N TYR A 615 -14.00 16.87 27.50
CA TYR A 615 -12.95 15.86 27.26
C TYR A 615 -13.35 14.44 27.72
N HIS A 616 -14.50 14.30 28.41
CA HIS A 616 -15.14 13.05 28.84
C HIS A 616 -14.20 11.88 29.19
N VAL A 617 -13.78 11.82 30.47
CA VAL A 617 -13.07 10.65 31.05
C VAL A 617 -14.05 9.64 31.68
N CYS A 618 -15.35 9.98 31.72
CA CYS A 618 -16.39 9.15 32.32
C CYS A 618 -16.63 7.84 31.54
N SER A 619 -17.06 6.81 32.26
CA SER A 619 -17.40 5.49 31.69
C SER A 619 -18.52 5.54 30.65
N SER A 620 -19.43 6.51 30.75
CA SER A 620 -20.52 6.72 29.78
C SER A 620 -20.06 7.44 28.50
N ARG A 621 -18.78 7.83 28.39
CA ARG A 621 -18.19 8.54 27.25
C ARG A 621 -19.05 9.72 26.75
N GLY A 622 -19.56 10.51 27.69
CA GLY A 622 -20.31 11.74 27.40
C GLY A 622 -21.83 11.59 27.27
N LYS A 623 -22.39 10.36 27.24
CA LYS A 623 -23.86 10.20 27.22
C LYS A 623 -24.47 10.68 28.56
N GLY A 624 -25.21 11.79 28.52
CA GLY A 624 -25.87 12.38 29.68
C GLY A 624 -24.91 12.91 30.77
N CYS A 625 -23.69 13.32 30.38
CA CYS A 625 -22.69 13.80 31.33
C CYS A 625 -22.89 15.30 31.64
N TYR A 626 -22.93 15.65 32.93
CA TYR A 626 -23.07 17.03 33.41
C TYR A 626 -21.94 17.46 34.37
N ASN A 627 -20.82 16.72 34.38
CA ASN A 627 -19.68 16.96 35.28
C ASN A 627 -18.70 17.96 34.66
N THR A 628 -18.97 19.26 34.86
CA THR A 628 -18.22 20.38 34.26
C THR A 628 -16.87 20.66 34.91
N ARG A 629 -16.49 19.95 35.99
CA ARG A 629 -15.17 20.10 36.63
C ARG A 629 -14.03 19.73 35.67
N LEU A 630 -12.84 20.25 35.94
CA LEU A 630 -11.64 19.94 35.16
C LEU A 630 -11.21 18.48 35.37
N LYS A 631 -10.55 17.89 34.36
CA LYS A 631 -9.98 16.54 34.42
C LYS A 631 -9.07 16.35 35.64
N GLU A 632 -8.26 17.35 35.96
CA GLU A 632 -7.34 17.36 37.11
C GLU A 632 -8.10 17.25 38.45
N ASP A 633 -9.33 17.75 38.50
CA ASP A 633 -10.23 17.72 39.66
C ASP A 633 -11.25 16.56 39.62
N GLY A 634 -10.98 15.51 38.83
CA GLY A 634 -11.89 14.37 38.65
C GLY A 634 -13.15 14.68 37.85
N GLY A 635 -13.10 15.70 37.01
CA GLY A 635 -14.17 16.13 36.12
C GLY A 635 -14.02 15.66 34.67
N CYS A 636 -14.84 16.22 33.76
CA CYS A 636 -14.89 15.83 32.35
C CYS A 636 -14.57 16.95 31.36
N THR A 637 -13.96 18.05 31.81
CA THR A 637 -13.59 19.19 30.95
C THR A 637 -12.09 19.48 31.01
N ILE A 638 -11.57 20.21 30.02
CA ILE A 638 -10.19 20.75 30.00
C ILE A 638 -10.19 22.18 29.44
N TRP A 639 -9.17 22.96 29.79
CA TRP A 639 -8.84 24.19 29.07
C TRP A 639 -8.11 23.85 27.78
N TYR A 640 -8.62 24.31 26.65
CA TYR A 640 -8.11 23.93 25.33
C TYR A 640 -7.20 25.00 24.75
N ASN A 641 -5.91 24.67 24.59
CA ASN A 641 -4.91 25.61 24.08
C ASN A 641 -4.82 25.57 22.54
N GLU A 642 -5.68 26.34 21.90
CA GLU A 642 -5.75 26.46 20.45
C GLU A 642 -4.49 27.08 19.81
N MET A 643 -3.74 27.90 20.56
CA MET A 643 -2.50 28.52 20.07
C MET A 643 -1.32 27.56 20.06
N GLN A 644 -1.26 26.66 21.05
CA GLN A 644 -0.27 25.58 21.04
C GLN A 644 -0.47 24.67 19.84
N LEU A 645 -1.71 24.28 19.55
CA LEU A 645 -2.03 23.48 18.36
C LEU A 645 -1.68 24.22 17.07
N LEU A 646 -1.90 25.54 17.01
CA LEU A 646 -1.49 26.33 15.86
C LEU A 646 0.03 26.26 15.67
N SER A 647 0.82 26.42 16.73
CA SER A 647 2.29 26.32 16.66
C SER A 647 2.75 24.92 16.24
N GLU A 648 2.12 23.86 16.76
CA GLU A 648 2.40 22.48 16.34
C GLU A 648 2.07 22.26 14.86
N ILE A 649 0.99 22.89 14.36
CA ILE A 649 0.63 22.89 12.94
C ILE A 649 1.69 23.64 12.13
N GLU A 650 2.09 24.85 12.52
CA GLU A 650 3.10 25.65 11.81
C GLU A 650 4.47 24.96 11.74
N GLU A 651 4.90 24.32 12.84
CA GLU A 651 6.12 23.53 12.90
C GLU A 651 6.06 22.33 11.94
N HIS A 652 4.91 21.64 11.90
CA HIS A 652 4.72 20.48 11.07
C HIS A 652 4.52 20.82 9.58
N LEU A 653 3.91 21.97 9.27
CA LEU A 653 3.77 22.47 7.91
C LEU A 653 5.04 23.20 7.42
N ASN A 654 5.98 23.46 8.32
CA ASN A 654 7.17 24.28 8.09
C ASN A 654 6.83 25.64 7.42
N CYS A 655 5.69 26.21 7.78
CA CYS A 655 5.19 27.47 7.24
C CYS A 655 4.46 28.28 8.32
N THR A 656 4.55 29.61 8.25
CA THR A 656 3.82 30.51 9.15
C THR A 656 2.46 30.83 8.55
N ILE A 657 1.39 30.61 9.32
CA ILE A 657 0.03 30.85 8.83
C ILE A 657 -0.31 32.33 9.01
N SER A 658 -0.87 32.94 7.95
CA SER A 658 -1.19 34.37 7.98
C SER A 658 -2.37 34.65 8.92
N GLN A 659 -2.21 35.67 9.78
CA GLN A 659 -3.26 36.14 10.67
C GLN A 659 -4.04 37.29 10.01
N VAL A 660 -5.37 37.24 10.10
CA VAL A 660 -6.28 38.22 9.53
C VAL A 660 -7.09 38.90 10.63
N GLU A 661 -7.33 40.19 10.46
CA GLU A 661 -8.07 41.01 11.41
C GLU A 661 -9.54 40.55 11.55
N PRO A 662 -10.26 40.99 12.61
CA PRO A 662 -11.67 40.67 12.84
C PRO A 662 -12.63 41.04 11.71
N ASP A 663 -12.21 41.83 10.73
CA ASP A 663 -12.98 42.10 9.52
C ASP A 663 -12.96 40.96 8.51
N ILE A 664 -12.16 39.91 8.77
CA ILE A 664 -12.06 38.67 7.98
C ILE A 664 -11.70 38.98 6.52
N LYS A 665 -11.05 40.12 6.29
CA LYS A 665 -10.52 40.48 4.98
C LYS A 665 -9.21 39.75 4.79
N VAL A 666 -9.28 38.58 4.18
CA VAL A 666 -8.08 37.88 3.71
C VAL A 666 -7.36 38.83 2.74
N PRO A 667 -6.10 39.23 3.02
CA PRO A 667 -5.32 40.06 2.13
C PRO A 667 -5.30 39.40 0.76
N VAL A 668 -6.00 40.02 -0.19
CA VAL A 668 -5.78 39.73 -1.59
C VAL A 668 -4.40 40.29 -1.85
N ASP A 669 -3.41 39.44 -2.16
CA ASP A 669 -2.15 39.95 -2.70
C ASP A 669 -2.51 40.97 -3.79
N GLU A 670 -2.07 42.23 -3.63
CA GLU A 670 -2.33 43.35 -4.52
C GLU A 670 -1.69 43.07 -5.89
N PHE A 671 -2.25 42.17 -6.69
CA PHE A 671 -2.05 42.20 -8.13
C PHE A 671 -3.25 41.55 -8.84
N ASP A 672 -3.97 42.43 -9.52
CA ASP A 672 -4.98 42.21 -10.55
C ASP A 672 -6.44 42.05 -10.07
N GLY A 673 -7.25 43.07 -10.43
CA GLY A 673 -8.70 43.16 -10.23
C GLY A 673 -9.52 42.19 -11.10
N LYS A 674 -9.01 40.97 -11.27
CA LYS A 674 -9.74 39.77 -11.68
C LYS A 674 -9.26 38.66 -10.77
N VAL A 675 -10.12 38.23 -9.86
CA VAL A 675 -9.82 37.13 -8.95
C VAL A 675 -9.73 35.82 -9.74
N THR A 676 -8.53 35.50 -10.22
CA THR A 676 -8.11 34.17 -10.68
C THR A 676 -7.28 33.57 -9.56
N TYR A 677 -7.92 32.91 -8.60
CA TYR A 677 -7.23 32.08 -7.61
C TYR A 677 -6.66 30.85 -8.34
N GLY A 678 -5.32 30.71 -8.36
CA GLY A 678 -4.64 29.59 -9.03
C GLY A 678 -3.40 29.92 -9.86
N GLN A 679 -2.98 31.19 -9.94
CA GLN A 679 -1.67 31.53 -10.51
C GLN A 679 -1.02 32.69 -9.74
N LYS A 680 -0.11 32.38 -8.81
CA LYS A 680 0.96 33.34 -8.52
C LYS A 680 1.93 33.30 -9.71
N ARG A 681 2.12 34.47 -10.33
CA ARG A 681 3.03 34.68 -11.47
C ARG A 681 4.43 34.19 -11.13
N ALA A 682 5.05 33.60 -12.15
CA ALA A 682 6.46 33.25 -12.30
C ALA A 682 7.42 34.47 -12.20
N ALA A 683 7.35 35.23 -11.12
CA ALA A 683 8.20 36.38 -10.82
C ALA A 683 8.95 36.16 -9.50
N GLY A 684 9.55 34.99 -9.38
CA GLY A 684 10.50 34.61 -8.36
C GLY A 684 11.37 33.54 -8.98
N GLY A 685 12.33 33.95 -9.80
CA GLY A 685 13.21 33.06 -10.54
C GLY A 685 14.09 32.25 -9.61
N GLY A 686 13.56 31.11 -9.14
CA GLY A 686 14.38 29.95 -8.83
C GLY A 686 14.98 29.44 -10.14
N THR A 687 16.27 29.16 -10.11
CA THR A 687 17.17 28.88 -11.24
C THR A 687 16.91 27.52 -11.92
N TYR A 688 15.66 27.18 -12.23
CA TYR A 688 15.28 25.99 -12.98
C TYR A 688 14.54 26.39 -14.25
N LYS A 689 15.31 26.91 -15.21
CA LYS A 689 14.85 27.00 -16.59
C LYS A 689 14.79 25.58 -17.17
N GLY A 690 13.57 25.05 -17.23
CA GLY A 690 13.11 24.11 -18.24
C GLY A 690 13.91 22.84 -18.41
N HIS A 691 13.57 21.80 -17.65
CA HIS A 691 13.87 20.42 -18.08
C HIS A 691 13.38 20.16 -19.52
N VAL A 692 12.32 20.86 -19.93
CA VAL A 692 11.76 20.90 -21.29
C VAL A 692 12.70 21.58 -22.30
N ASP A 693 13.37 22.67 -21.94
CA ASP A 693 14.33 23.35 -22.83
C ASP A 693 15.62 22.51 -23.01
N ILE A 694 16.01 21.77 -21.96
CA ILE A 694 17.13 20.82 -22.00
C ILE A 694 16.78 19.59 -22.85
N LEU A 695 15.53 19.12 -22.78
CA LEU A 695 15.06 17.94 -23.51
C LEU A 695 14.60 18.25 -24.94
N ALA A 696 14.30 19.50 -25.28
CA ALA A 696 13.90 19.91 -26.62
C ALA A 696 14.87 19.42 -27.72
N PRO A 697 16.21 19.60 -27.60
CA PRO A 697 17.14 19.04 -28.59
C PRO A 697 17.12 17.51 -28.63
N THR A 698 16.99 16.84 -27.47
CA THR A 698 16.93 15.37 -27.38
C THR A 698 15.68 14.79 -28.03
N VAL A 699 14.52 15.43 -27.85
CA VAL A 699 13.25 15.05 -28.48
C VAL A 699 13.32 15.27 -30.00
N GLN A 700 13.99 16.33 -30.45
CA GLN A 700 14.20 16.60 -31.86
C GLN A 700 15.12 15.56 -32.51
N GLU A 701 16.13 15.09 -31.79
CA GLU A 701 17.03 14.00 -32.21
C GLU A 701 16.32 12.65 -32.27
N LEU A 702 15.45 12.35 -31.28
CA LEU A 702 14.61 11.15 -31.26
C LEU A 702 13.63 11.10 -32.44
N ALA A 703 12.98 12.23 -32.76
CA ALA A 703 12.10 12.33 -33.91
C ALA A 703 12.86 12.14 -35.25
N ALA A 704 14.11 12.59 -35.33
CA ALA A 704 14.96 12.37 -36.50
C ALA A 704 15.33 10.88 -36.66
N LEU A 705 15.71 10.21 -35.57
CA LEU A 705 16.02 8.78 -35.55
C LEU A 705 14.79 7.92 -35.88
N GLU A 706 13.62 8.28 -35.36
CA GLU A 706 12.37 7.60 -35.69
C GLU A 706 12.04 7.73 -37.19
N LYS A 707 12.18 8.94 -37.74
CA LYS A 707 12.00 9.18 -39.17
C LYS A 707 13.01 8.38 -40.00
N GLU A 708 14.27 8.31 -39.58
CA GLU A 708 15.31 7.55 -40.27
C GLU A 708 15.04 6.04 -40.22
N ALA A 709 14.57 5.51 -39.08
CA ALA A 709 14.16 4.12 -38.93
C ALA A 709 12.94 3.78 -39.81
N GLN A 710 11.92 4.64 -39.85
CA GLN A 710 10.76 4.48 -40.72
C GLN A 710 11.14 4.56 -42.20
N THR A 711 12.04 5.49 -42.57
CA THR A 711 12.52 5.63 -43.94
C THR A 711 13.39 4.45 -44.34
N SER A 712 14.24 3.95 -43.45
CA SER A 712 15.04 2.73 -43.62
C SER A 712 14.13 1.50 -43.80
N PHE A 713 13.07 1.37 -43.01
CA PHE A 713 12.07 0.31 -43.17
C PHE A 713 11.38 0.37 -44.54
N LEU A 714 11.01 1.57 -45.01
CA LEU A 714 10.45 1.75 -46.35
C LEU A 714 11.47 1.44 -47.46
N HIS A 715 12.74 1.80 -47.30
CA HIS A 715 13.80 1.47 -48.25
C HIS A 715 14.13 -0.03 -48.28
N LEU A 716 14.09 -0.70 -47.13
CA LEU A 716 14.22 -2.16 -47.03
C LEU A 716 13.02 -2.87 -47.66
N GLY A 717 11.82 -2.28 -47.60
CA GLY A 717 10.59 -2.78 -48.22
C GLY A 717 10.55 -2.69 -49.75
N TYR A 718 11.46 -1.94 -50.39
CA TYR A 718 11.53 -1.75 -51.85
C TYR A 718 12.73 -2.42 -52.52
N LEU A 719 13.27 -3.48 -51.93
CA LEU A 719 14.13 -4.41 -52.69
C LEU A 719 13.23 -5.27 -53.61
N PRO A 720 13.42 -5.26 -54.95
CA PRO A 720 12.44 -5.79 -55.91
C PRO A 720 12.14 -7.29 -55.85
N ASN A 721 12.62 -8.06 -54.85
CA ASN A 721 12.58 -9.52 -54.88
C ASN A 721 12.44 -10.24 -53.52
N GLN A 722 11.96 -9.59 -52.45
CA GLN A 722 11.64 -10.33 -51.21
C GLN A 722 10.26 -9.96 -50.66
N LEU A 723 9.27 -10.80 -50.98
CA LEU A 723 7.95 -10.80 -50.38
C LEU A 723 8.05 -11.22 -48.91
N PHE A 724 7.69 -10.33 -47.99
CA PHE A 724 7.35 -10.65 -46.61
C PHE A 724 6.10 -11.55 -46.60
N ARG A 725 6.31 -12.87 -46.67
CA ARG A 725 5.34 -13.81 -46.09
C ARG A 725 5.74 -14.04 -44.64
N THR A 726 4.71 -14.11 -43.80
CA THR A 726 4.72 -14.43 -42.35
C THR A 726 5.24 -13.34 -41.41
N PHE A 727 4.30 -12.49 -40.98
CA PHE A 727 4.06 -12.25 -39.56
C PHE A 727 2.58 -12.45 -39.27
#